data_AF-A0A936TBV0-F1
#
_entry.id   AF-A0A936TBV0-F1
#
_cell.length_a   1.000
_cell.length_b   1.000
_cell.length_c   1.000
_cell.angle_alpha   90.00
_cell.angle_beta   90.00
_cell.angle_gamma   90.00
#
_symmetry.space_group_name_H-M   'P 1'
#
loop_
_entity.id
_entity.type
_entity.pdbx_description
1 polymer ?
#
loop_
_entity_poly.entity_id
_entity_poly.type
_entity_poly.pdbx_seq_one_letter_code
_entity_poly.pdbx_strand_id
1 'polypeptide(L)'
;MKKRLSKIARDFKSHISDVADFLCINGYDCDENPDEEFSSEVVEFIENNFPAFLFERNKESQKQTVKKKEKSNDVSLGEQILELKIIESASKEKKLIERIIGFTEFDWNYTIAKFKGTCSQPVDFNLFDEVLCDLLLTEQMSAEKIGNILGFDIQKDPAENDILLKAIKDLKADKMLDGDESILWLTDVGIEYAKNGVKFSTFTRDFDLYIDEIGVSKEKVKEIFSNLKSEKQATFNTDFLPKNIEEVKPLAELQAPEIHFPKKNFLLQECNPTGVEAFKAKVWVVLLENFRDNTMRAIVYDEKQNKVIDALSEALDKQEKIKSELLERLVKVDDEIEFTSEEKQKEQIEIEQVLIHKQEEIDEAINQQDTTKIKEIEKEVEGIKRHFNSLEFEVELKKLFDTTSDTILIQSPWVRDFAFKNRVPFIKEYLRKGGRVYIAYSENESFGGDEMVQEESKKLLAELDKNLNFYCCELPAFHYKNVWLIRKDKKNSYYSGSYNILSFFVHQNMKNVRQEKMTRMDWDSELEEQYLEVFKKFGLKYINSAIDDFNTLCQNPPAKIDRDYLQKLRKVENTKLTPFKGIGVKEFDSALGLLENTKTENLNHYRRIFFESEIERYKKQVAELSQKPLSPDRKKSLQNEFDKVRDEFVDFLDLQISKGKEVTDMISGLKVFNPQNHQNHHNKNKNKKKR
;
A
#
# COMPACT_ATOMS: atom_id res chain seq x y z
N MET A 1 -16.81 18.34 17.05
CA MET A 1 -17.90 19.00 16.30
C MET A 1 -18.99 17.97 16.06
N LYS A 2 -20.27 18.32 16.23
CA LYS A 2 -21.35 17.38 15.89
C LYS A 2 -21.40 17.14 14.39
N LYS A 3 -21.74 15.93 13.97
CA LYS A 3 -21.79 15.53 12.54
C LYS A 3 -23.13 14.86 12.24
N ARG A 4 -23.75 15.25 11.13
CA ARG A 4 -25.06 14.70 10.70
C ARG A 4 -24.92 13.29 10.14
N LEU A 5 -25.92 12.45 10.37
CA LEU A 5 -25.99 11.08 9.86
C LEU A 5 -25.76 11.01 8.34
N SER A 6 -26.42 11.88 7.58
CA SER A 6 -26.25 11.97 6.12
C SER A 6 -24.83 12.32 5.66
N LYS A 7 -24.10 13.11 6.46
CA LYS A 7 -22.69 13.42 6.19
C LYS A 7 -21.79 12.23 6.51
N ILE A 8 -22.05 11.54 7.62
CA ILE A 8 -21.32 10.33 8.02
C ILE A 8 -21.46 9.25 6.93
N ALA A 9 -22.69 8.94 6.52
CA ALA A 9 -22.94 7.94 5.47
C ALA A 9 -22.23 8.30 4.15
N ARG A 10 -22.21 9.59 3.78
CA ARG A 10 -21.50 10.08 2.59
C ARG A 10 -19.99 9.90 2.69
N ASP A 11 -19.40 10.22 3.84
CA ASP A 11 -17.95 10.10 4.06
C ASP A 11 -17.49 8.62 3.94
N PHE A 12 -18.33 7.67 4.37
CA PHE A 12 -18.08 6.23 4.24
C PHE A 12 -18.59 5.60 2.94
N LYS A 13 -19.20 6.38 2.04
CA LYS A 13 -19.84 5.90 0.80
C LYS A 13 -20.84 4.75 1.06
N SER A 14 -21.61 4.84 2.15
CA SER A 14 -22.61 3.84 2.56
C SER A 14 -24.03 4.42 2.53
N HIS A 15 -25.04 3.56 2.70
CA HIS A 15 -26.41 4.02 2.92
C HIS A 15 -26.62 4.46 4.37
N ILE A 16 -27.61 5.35 4.59
CA ILE A 16 -27.98 5.83 5.93
C ILE A 16 -28.46 4.67 6.81
N SER A 17 -29.24 3.75 6.23
CA SER A 17 -29.69 2.52 6.90
C SER A 17 -28.52 1.72 7.46
N ASP A 18 -27.39 1.66 6.76
CA ASP A 18 -26.24 0.86 7.19
C ASP A 18 -25.58 1.44 8.44
N VAL A 19 -25.49 2.77 8.50
CA VAL A 19 -24.95 3.49 9.66
C VAL A 19 -25.91 3.38 10.84
N ALA A 20 -27.21 3.52 10.58
CA ALA A 20 -28.25 3.36 11.60
C ALA A 20 -28.27 1.92 12.16
N ASP A 21 -28.23 0.90 11.30
CA ASP A 21 -28.13 -0.51 11.69
C ASP A 21 -26.89 -0.76 12.56
N PHE A 22 -25.72 -0.27 12.12
CA PHE A 22 -24.49 -0.38 12.90
C PHE A 22 -24.63 0.27 14.28
N LEU A 23 -25.20 1.48 14.35
CA LEU A 23 -25.43 2.19 15.59
C LEU A 23 -26.41 1.41 16.49
N CYS A 24 -27.53 0.93 15.95
CA CYS A 24 -28.53 0.15 16.67
C CYS A 24 -27.97 -1.16 17.23
N ILE A 25 -27.17 -1.90 16.43
CA ILE A 25 -26.50 -3.14 16.88
C ILE A 25 -25.54 -2.86 18.03
N ASN A 26 -24.91 -1.69 18.04
CA ASN A 26 -24.01 -1.25 19.13
C ASN A 26 -24.74 -0.46 20.23
N GLY A 27 -26.08 -0.52 20.29
CA GLY A 27 -26.87 0.02 21.41
C GLY A 27 -27.10 1.54 21.38
N TYR A 28 -26.82 2.20 20.25
CA TYR A 28 -27.24 3.57 20.00
C TYR A 28 -28.69 3.59 19.49
N ASP A 29 -29.47 4.57 19.95
CA ASP A 29 -30.81 4.81 19.42
C ASP A 29 -30.66 5.72 18.19
N CYS A 30 -31.08 5.27 17.00
CA CYS A 30 -30.93 6.02 15.75
C CYS A 30 -32.10 5.72 14.80
N ASP A 31 -32.88 6.75 14.48
CA ASP A 31 -34.12 6.65 13.71
C ASP A 31 -33.91 6.96 12.21
N GLU A 32 -32.92 6.36 11.54
CA GLU A 32 -32.55 6.56 10.10
C GLU A 32 -32.64 8.03 9.57
N ASN A 33 -32.57 9.02 10.47
CA ASN A 33 -32.97 10.38 10.18
C ASN A 33 -31.76 11.14 9.62
N PRO A 34 -31.79 11.60 8.35
CA PRO A 34 -30.62 12.19 7.70
C PRO A 34 -30.01 13.39 8.44
N ASP A 35 -30.83 14.12 9.20
CA ASP A 35 -30.46 15.33 9.93
C ASP A 35 -30.12 15.09 11.40
N GLU A 36 -30.19 13.85 11.88
CA GLU A 36 -29.77 13.50 13.24
C GLU A 36 -28.26 13.78 13.44
N GLU A 37 -27.91 14.47 14.53
CA GLU A 37 -26.55 14.92 14.82
C GLU A 37 -25.92 14.14 15.97
N PHE A 38 -24.76 13.54 15.69
CA PHE A 38 -24.00 12.76 16.67
C PHE A 38 -22.90 13.57 17.32
N SER A 39 -22.61 13.28 18.60
CA SER A 39 -21.49 13.88 19.33
C SER A 39 -20.15 13.44 18.72
N SER A 40 -19.07 14.18 19.02
CA SER A 40 -17.73 13.84 18.51
C SER A 40 -17.30 12.42 18.91
N GLU A 41 -17.67 11.97 20.11
CA GLU A 41 -17.36 10.61 20.63
C GLU A 41 -18.02 9.52 19.77
N VAL A 42 -19.29 9.70 19.39
CA VAL A 42 -19.99 8.74 18.54
C VAL A 42 -19.43 8.74 17.13
N VAL A 43 -19.04 9.91 16.62
CA VAL A 43 -18.39 10.01 15.30
C VAL A 43 -17.06 9.26 15.29
N GLU A 44 -16.24 9.41 16.34
CA GLU A 44 -14.99 8.67 16.50
C GLU A 44 -15.24 7.16 16.59
N PHE A 45 -16.27 6.72 17.32
CA PHE A 45 -16.66 5.31 17.38
C PHE A 45 -17.04 4.75 16.01
N ILE A 46 -17.82 5.50 15.21
CA ILE A 46 -18.17 5.12 13.84
C ILE A 46 -16.90 5.05 12.98
N GLU A 47 -16.04 6.06 13.05
CA GLU A 47 -14.82 6.14 12.24
C GLU A 47 -13.87 4.96 12.48
N ASN A 48 -13.78 4.48 13.72
CA ASN A 48 -12.94 3.35 14.07
C ASN A 48 -13.54 1.98 13.70
N ASN A 49 -14.86 1.82 13.77
CA ASN A 49 -15.49 0.48 13.79
C ASN A 49 -16.39 0.17 12.59
N PHE A 50 -17.01 1.18 12.01
CA PHE A 50 -17.95 1.00 10.91
C PHE A 50 -17.34 0.42 9.62
N PRO A 51 -16.09 0.74 9.22
CA PRO A 51 -15.50 0.15 8.03
C PRO A 51 -15.43 -1.39 8.08
N ALA A 52 -15.11 -1.96 9.24
CA ALA A 52 -15.04 -3.41 9.44
C ALA A 52 -16.44 -4.04 9.28
N PHE A 53 -17.46 -3.43 9.89
CA PHE A 53 -18.86 -3.85 9.76
C PHE A 53 -19.33 -3.85 8.29
N LEU A 54 -19.03 -2.79 7.54
CA LEU A 54 -19.36 -2.71 6.12
C LEU A 54 -18.66 -3.79 5.31
N PHE A 55 -17.39 -4.08 5.60
CA PHE A 55 -16.63 -5.11 4.90
C PHE A 55 -17.26 -6.50 5.08
N GLU A 56 -17.62 -6.87 6.31
CA GLU A 56 -18.27 -8.15 6.59
C GLU A 56 -19.62 -8.28 5.89
N ARG A 57 -20.46 -7.24 5.97
CA ARG A 57 -21.79 -7.22 5.35
C ARG A 57 -21.72 -7.32 3.81
N ASN A 58 -20.73 -6.66 3.20
CA ASN A 58 -20.49 -6.77 1.76
C ASN A 58 -20.00 -8.18 1.37
N LYS A 59 -19.18 -8.82 2.20
CA LYS A 59 -18.70 -10.20 1.98
C LYS A 59 -19.85 -11.21 2.05
N GLU A 60 -20.79 -11.02 2.96
CA GLU A 60 -22.00 -11.85 3.07
C GLU A 60 -22.94 -11.67 1.88
N SER A 61 -23.12 -10.42 1.44
CA SER A 61 -23.91 -10.09 0.24
C SER A 61 -23.32 -10.72 -1.04
N GLN A 62 -22.00 -10.76 -1.17
CA GLN A 62 -21.31 -11.40 -2.30
C GLN A 62 -21.41 -12.94 -2.26
N LYS A 63 -21.50 -13.57 -1.09
CA LYS A 63 -21.73 -15.02 -0.98
C LYS A 63 -23.12 -15.45 -1.47
N GLN A 64 -24.10 -14.53 -1.53
CA GLN A 64 -25.43 -14.81 -2.07
C GLN A 64 -25.54 -14.65 -3.60
N THR A 65 -24.54 -14.06 -4.26
CA THR A 65 -24.47 -13.98 -5.73
C THR A 65 -23.23 -14.70 -6.26
N VAL A 66 -23.42 -15.95 -6.72
CA VAL A 66 -22.34 -16.77 -7.27
C VAL A 66 -21.83 -16.22 -8.62
N LYS A 67 -20.49 -16.16 -8.72
CA LYS A 67 -19.62 -15.98 -9.90
C LYS A 67 -19.60 -14.58 -10.55
N LYS A 68 -18.64 -13.76 -10.10
CA LYS A 68 -17.74 -13.03 -11.02
C LYS A 68 -16.36 -12.87 -10.40
N LYS A 69 -15.35 -13.17 -11.23
CA LYS A 69 -13.91 -13.12 -10.94
C LYS A 69 -13.54 -11.88 -10.11
N GLU A 70 -12.83 -12.12 -9.02
CA GLU A 70 -12.10 -11.10 -8.28
C GLU A 70 -11.15 -10.38 -9.26
N LYS A 71 -11.51 -9.16 -9.63
CA LYS A 71 -10.53 -8.16 -10.02
C LYS A 71 -10.04 -7.55 -8.72
N SER A 72 -8.75 -7.70 -8.45
CA SER A 72 -8.03 -6.94 -7.44
C SER A 72 -8.26 -5.46 -7.71
N ASN A 73 -9.20 -4.86 -6.98
CA ASN A 73 -9.26 -3.42 -6.89
C ASN A 73 -8.05 -3.00 -6.07
N ASP A 74 -7.12 -2.30 -6.73
CA ASP A 74 -6.08 -1.49 -6.09
C ASP A 74 -6.76 -0.58 -5.07
N VAL A 75 -6.83 -1.06 -3.82
CA VAL A 75 -6.97 -0.19 -2.67
C VAL A 75 -5.69 0.62 -2.67
N SER A 76 -5.80 1.95 -2.77
CA SER A 76 -4.64 2.84 -2.77
C SER A 76 -3.76 2.48 -1.58
N LEU A 77 -2.63 1.83 -1.87
CA LEU A 77 -1.63 1.50 -0.88
C LEU A 77 -1.22 2.81 -0.22
N GLY A 78 -1.47 2.94 1.08
CA GLY A 78 -0.81 3.96 1.88
C GLY A 78 0.68 3.90 1.60
N GLU A 79 1.36 5.05 1.60
CA GLU A 79 2.79 5.17 1.27
C GLU A 79 3.60 4.06 1.97
N GLN A 80 3.93 3.01 1.20
CA GLN A 80 4.75 1.93 1.72
C GLN A 80 6.15 2.50 2.02
N ILE A 81 6.65 2.16 3.20
CA ILE A 81 7.98 2.53 3.67
C ILE A 81 9.03 1.95 2.70
N LEU A 82 10.04 2.74 2.33
CA LEU A 82 11.02 2.40 1.28
C LEU A 82 11.76 1.10 1.59
N GLU A 83 12.10 0.88 2.85
CA GLU A 83 12.78 -0.31 3.36
C GLU A 83 11.98 -1.58 3.04
N LEU A 84 10.67 -1.55 3.23
CA LEU A 84 9.79 -2.66 2.85
C LEU A 84 9.75 -2.85 1.32
N LYS A 85 9.78 -1.77 0.53
CA LYS A 85 9.83 -1.86 -0.94
C LYS A 85 11.13 -2.51 -1.43
N ILE A 86 12.26 -2.16 -0.82
CA ILE A 86 13.58 -2.74 -1.15
C ILE A 86 13.57 -4.24 -0.82
N ILE A 87 13.20 -4.61 0.41
CA ILE A 87 13.20 -6.01 0.85
C ILE A 87 12.17 -6.83 0.06
N GLU A 88 10.98 -6.30 -0.23
CA GLU A 88 9.95 -6.98 -1.03
C GLU A 88 10.42 -7.20 -2.47
N SER A 89 11.06 -6.20 -3.08
CA SER A 89 11.60 -6.32 -4.45
C SER A 89 12.75 -7.34 -4.49
N ALA A 90 13.68 -7.29 -3.55
CA ALA A 90 14.74 -8.30 -3.44
C ALA A 90 14.20 -9.70 -3.14
N SER A 91 13.12 -9.81 -2.36
CA SER A 91 12.48 -11.10 -2.04
C SER A 91 11.83 -11.77 -3.25
N LYS A 92 11.44 -10.99 -4.27
CA LYS A 92 10.91 -11.52 -5.55
C LYS A 92 12.03 -12.05 -6.45
N GLU A 93 13.22 -11.45 -6.37
CA GLU A 93 14.38 -11.82 -7.19
C GLU A 93 15.29 -12.88 -6.54
N LYS A 94 15.17 -13.14 -5.24
CA LYS A 94 16.02 -14.09 -4.52
C LYS A 94 15.67 -15.54 -4.87
N LYS A 95 16.69 -16.41 -4.87
CA LYS A 95 16.52 -17.86 -4.96
C LYS A 95 16.03 -18.44 -3.62
N LEU A 96 15.49 -19.65 -3.65
CA LEU A 96 15.06 -20.37 -2.45
C LEU A 96 16.19 -20.60 -1.46
N ILE A 97 17.41 -20.77 -2.00
CA ILE A 97 18.64 -20.99 -1.24
C ILE A 97 19.35 -19.71 -0.81
N GLU A 98 18.76 -18.54 -1.09
CA GLU A 98 19.33 -17.24 -0.75
C GLU A 98 18.61 -16.59 0.44
N ARG A 99 19.39 -15.92 1.29
CA ARG A 99 18.93 -15.12 2.43
C ARG A 99 19.37 -13.68 2.26
N ILE A 100 18.51 -12.74 2.64
CA ILE A 100 18.85 -11.31 2.58
C ILE A 100 19.77 -11.00 3.77
N ILE A 101 21.02 -10.65 3.52
CA ILE A 101 21.96 -10.21 4.57
C ILE A 101 21.59 -8.81 5.03
N GLY A 102 21.32 -7.91 4.07
CA GLY A 102 21.06 -6.50 4.33
C GLY A 102 21.01 -5.68 3.05
N PHE A 103 20.72 -4.38 3.22
CA PHE A 103 20.79 -3.43 2.12
C PHE A 103 21.44 -2.12 2.56
N THR A 104 22.10 -1.45 1.64
CA THR A 104 22.82 -0.20 1.90
C THR A 104 22.79 0.71 0.68
N GLU A 105 22.95 2.01 0.90
CA GLU A 105 23.11 2.97 -0.19
C GLU A 105 24.44 2.75 -0.90
N PHE A 106 24.41 2.89 -2.23
CA PHE A 106 25.58 2.83 -3.07
C PHE A 106 25.58 3.99 -4.06
N ASP A 107 26.72 4.68 -4.08
CA ASP A 107 27.00 5.76 -5.00
C ASP A 107 27.66 5.19 -6.26
N TRP A 108 26.91 5.12 -7.36
CA TRP A 108 27.38 4.63 -8.64
C TRP A 108 27.88 5.79 -9.50
N ASN A 109 29.19 5.86 -9.72
CA ASN A 109 29.80 6.91 -10.54
C ASN A 109 29.71 6.56 -12.04
N TYR A 110 29.34 7.55 -12.84
CA TYR A 110 29.39 7.47 -14.30
C TYR A 110 29.72 8.83 -14.92
N THR A 111 30.17 8.80 -16.17
CA THR A 111 30.54 9.97 -16.95
C THR A 111 29.76 10.03 -18.26
N ILE A 112 29.48 11.24 -18.71
CA ILE A 112 28.92 11.55 -20.02
C ILE A 112 30.00 12.29 -20.80
N ALA A 113 30.58 11.61 -21.78
CA ALA A 113 31.56 12.18 -22.69
C ALA A 113 30.82 12.73 -23.92
N LYS A 114 31.00 14.03 -24.18
CA LYS A 114 30.32 14.76 -25.25
C LYS A 114 31.24 14.92 -26.44
N PHE A 115 30.75 14.56 -27.62
CA PHE A 115 31.52 14.59 -28.86
C PHE A 115 30.77 15.33 -29.95
N LYS A 116 31.55 15.92 -30.86
CA LYS A 116 31.07 16.39 -32.16
C LYS A 116 31.67 15.50 -33.23
N GLY A 117 30.82 14.72 -33.90
CA GLY A 117 31.22 13.73 -34.91
C GLY A 117 30.93 14.21 -36.32
N THR A 118 31.85 13.92 -37.24
CA THR A 118 31.62 13.97 -38.69
C THR A 118 31.39 12.55 -39.17
N CYS A 119 30.22 12.30 -39.73
CA CYS A 119 29.73 10.98 -40.12
C CYS A 119 29.42 10.93 -41.61
N SER A 120 29.55 9.76 -42.24
CA SER A 120 28.99 9.48 -43.56
C SER A 120 27.74 8.61 -43.44
N GLN A 121 26.74 8.88 -44.27
CA GLN A 121 25.51 8.07 -44.40
C GLN A 121 25.28 7.70 -45.87
N PRO A 122 24.66 6.54 -46.15
CA PRO A 122 24.22 6.23 -47.50
C PRO A 122 23.04 7.13 -47.88
N VAL A 123 23.02 7.54 -49.14
CA VAL A 123 21.94 8.26 -49.81
C VAL A 123 21.59 7.42 -51.03
N ASP A 124 20.33 6.99 -51.07
CA ASP A 124 19.81 6.23 -52.21
C ASP A 124 19.94 7.06 -53.47
N PHE A 125 20.30 6.39 -54.56
CA PHE A 125 20.29 7.02 -55.87
C PHE A 125 18.88 7.49 -56.21
N ASN A 126 18.77 8.71 -56.73
CA ASN A 126 17.57 9.07 -57.46
C ASN A 126 17.60 8.43 -58.86
N LEU A 127 16.47 8.47 -59.58
CA LEU A 127 16.36 7.85 -60.90
C LEU A 127 17.42 8.36 -61.90
N PHE A 128 17.82 9.62 -61.83
CA PHE A 128 18.90 10.15 -62.69
C PHE A 128 20.27 9.65 -62.26
N ASP A 129 20.55 9.57 -60.96
CA ASP A 129 21.81 9.03 -60.44
C ASP A 129 22.01 7.58 -60.92
N GLU A 130 20.97 6.75 -60.81
CA GLU A 130 20.97 5.34 -61.26
C GLU A 130 21.21 5.24 -62.77
N VAL A 131 20.38 5.89 -63.58
CA VAL A 131 20.46 5.74 -65.03
C VAL A 131 21.75 6.35 -65.60
N LEU A 132 22.22 7.50 -65.09
CA LEU A 132 23.46 8.11 -65.54
C LEU A 132 24.69 7.25 -65.19
N CYS A 133 24.72 6.71 -63.96
CA CYS A 133 25.81 5.84 -63.54
C CYS A 133 25.82 4.53 -64.34
N ASP A 134 24.65 3.92 -64.57
CA ASP A 134 24.55 2.69 -65.36
C ASP A 134 25.02 2.88 -66.81
N LEU A 135 24.63 3.98 -67.46
CA LEU A 135 25.11 4.31 -68.80
C LEU A 135 26.64 4.48 -68.81
N LEU A 136 27.19 5.20 -67.84
CA LEU A 136 28.62 5.49 -67.76
C LEU A 136 29.47 4.32 -67.25
N LEU A 137 28.86 3.29 -66.65
CA LEU A 137 29.53 2.01 -66.39
C LEU A 137 29.76 1.21 -67.67
N THR A 138 28.97 1.44 -68.74
CA THR A 138 29.13 0.73 -70.01
C THR A 138 30.22 1.33 -70.89
N GLU A 139 30.24 2.64 -71.03
CA GLU A 139 31.24 3.39 -71.79
C GLU A 139 31.26 4.87 -71.40
N GLN A 140 32.35 5.56 -71.73
CA GLN A 140 32.43 7.01 -71.59
C GLN A 140 31.55 7.67 -72.66
N MET A 141 30.77 8.69 -72.30
CA MET A 141 29.78 9.31 -73.18
C MET A 141 29.76 10.83 -73.07
N SER A 142 29.36 11.53 -74.14
CA SER A 142 29.06 12.96 -74.09
C SER A 142 27.67 13.20 -73.49
N ALA A 143 27.41 14.42 -72.99
CA ALA A 143 26.09 14.81 -72.51
C ALA A 143 25.01 14.67 -73.61
N GLU A 144 25.35 14.96 -74.86
CA GLU A 144 24.47 14.79 -76.02
C GLU A 144 24.10 13.32 -76.28
N LYS A 145 25.08 12.42 -76.16
CA LYS A 145 24.83 10.98 -76.33
C LYS A 145 23.93 10.45 -75.21
N ILE A 146 24.17 10.87 -73.97
CA ILE A 146 23.33 10.54 -72.82
C ILE A 146 21.91 11.08 -73.02
N GLY A 147 21.76 12.36 -73.39
CA GLY A 147 20.45 12.98 -73.65
C GLY A 147 19.66 12.23 -74.72
N ASN A 148 20.29 11.88 -75.84
CA ASN A 148 19.67 11.09 -76.90
C ASN A 148 19.20 9.70 -76.44
N ILE A 149 19.95 9.04 -75.54
CA ILE A 149 19.57 7.72 -74.98
C ILE A 149 18.38 7.86 -74.02
N LEU A 150 18.34 8.94 -73.22
CA LEU A 150 17.25 9.23 -72.29
C LEU A 150 16.00 9.80 -72.97
N GLY A 151 16.10 10.18 -74.25
CA GLY A 151 15.02 10.81 -75.00
C GLY A 151 14.88 12.32 -74.77
N PHE A 152 15.92 12.97 -74.22
CA PHE A 152 15.98 14.43 -74.07
C PHE A 152 16.55 15.12 -75.31
N ASP A 153 15.88 16.15 -75.81
CA ASP A 153 16.37 17.09 -76.83
C ASP A 153 17.11 18.27 -76.17
N ILE A 154 18.30 17.98 -75.66
CA ILE A 154 19.12 18.98 -74.95
C ILE A 154 19.65 20.11 -75.85
N GLN A 155 19.49 20.00 -77.18
CA GLN A 155 19.93 21.05 -78.12
C GLN A 155 18.84 22.08 -78.39
N LYS A 156 17.56 21.67 -78.35
CA LYS A 156 16.43 22.55 -78.72
C LYS A 156 15.51 22.87 -77.55
N ASP A 157 15.48 22.05 -76.50
CA ASP A 157 14.70 22.31 -75.29
C ASP A 157 15.61 22.72 -74.12
N PRO A 158 15.62 24.01 -73.73
CA PRO A 158 16.41 24.50 -72.60
C PRO A 158 16.07 23.82 -71.27
N ALA A 159 14.82 23.39 -71.07
CA ALA A 159 14.40 22.77 -69.80
C ALA A 159 14.95 21.35 -69.67
N GLU A 160 14.94 20.55 -70.75
CA GLU A 160 15.52 19.21 -70.74
C GLU A 160 17.04 19.23 -70.63
N ASN A 161 17.68 20.22 -71.27
CA ASN A 161 19.10 20.48 -71.09
C ASN A 161 19.43 20.81 -69.62
N ASP A 162 18.68 21.71 -69.00
CA ASP A 162 18.89 22.09 -67.60
C ASP A 162 18.70 20.90 -66.65
N ILE A 163 17.72 20.03 -66.88
CA ILE A 163 17.49 18.82 -66.06
C ILE A 163 18.70 17.88 -66.11
N LEU A 164 19.18 17.56 -67.32
CA LEU A 164 20.30 16.64 -67.50
C LEU A 164 21.61 17.23 -66.94
N LEU A 165 21.91 18.49 -67.26
CA LEU A 165 23.11 19.16 -66.77
C LEU A 165 23.08 19.35 -65.26
N LYS A 166 21.91 19.56 -64.66
CA LYS A 166 21.74 19.61 -63.21
C LYS A 166 22.09 18.28 -62.56
N ALA A 167 21.59 17.16 -63.08
CA ALA A 167 21.93 15.82 -62.57
C ALA A 167 23.42 15.50 -62.72
N ILE A 168 24.03 15.81 -63.87
CA ILE A 168 25.48 15.66 -64.09
C ILE A 168 26.29 16.52 -63.11
N LYS A 169 25.86 17.77 -62.90
CA LYS A 169 26.52 18.69 -61.98
C LYS A 169 26.45 18.20 -60.54
N ASP A 170 25.33 17.63 -60.13
CA ASP A 170 25.14 17.10 -58.78
C ASP A 170 26.03 15.85 -58.56
N LEU A 171 26.10 14.93 -59.52
CA LEU A 171 27.04 13.79 -59.47
C LEU A 171 28.52 14.22 -59.50
N LYS A 172 28.87 15.29 -60.22
CA LYS A 172 30.22 15.89 -60.16
C LYS A 172 30.52 16.50 -58.79
N ALA A 173 29.56 17.16 -58.16
CA ALA A 173 29.71 17.70 -56.81
C ALA A 173 29.96 16.59 -55.78
N ASP A 174 29.31 15.43 -55.98
CA ASP A 174 29.51 14.20 -55.20
C ASP A 174 30.82 13.46 -55.57
N LYS A 175 31.65 14.03 -56.45
CA LYS A 175 32.92 13.46 -56.97
C LYS A 175 32.75 12.12 -57.70
N MET A 176 31.54 11.80 -58.15
CA MET A 176 31.24 10.55 -58.85
C MET A 176 31.60 10.62 -60.33
N LEU A 177 31.53 11.82 -60.92
CA LEU A 177 31.84 12.06 -62.33
C LEU A 177 33.03 12.99 -62.50
N ASP A 178 33.78 12.75 -63.58
CA ASP A 178 34.83 13.65 -64.07
C ASP A 178 34.69 13.86 -65.59
N GLY A 179 35.39 14.83 -66.14
CA GLY A 179 35.29 15.26 -67.54
C GLY A 179 34.41 16.51 -67.74
N ASP A 180 34.00 16.76 -68.99
CA ASP A 180 33.16 17.89 -69.40
C ASP A 180 31.97 17.42 -70.25
N GLU A 181 31.16 18.33 -70.78
CA GLU A 181 29.96 17.96 -71.56
C GLU A 181 30.30 17.18 -72.84
N SER A 182 31.54 17.26 -73.32
CA SER A 182 31.99 16.52 -74.50
C SER A 182 32.32 15.06 -74.20
N ILE A 183 32.76 14.75 -72.97
CA ILE A 183 33.03 13.39 -72.52
C ILE A 183 33.01 13.30 -70.99
N LEU A 184 32.19 12.40 -70.47
CA LEU A 184 32.00 12.10 -69.05
C LEU A 184 32.39 10.66 -68.75
N TRP A 185 32.95 10.43 -67.57
CA TRP A 185 33.23 9.10 -67.05
C TRP A 185 33.07 9.06 -65.52
N LEU A 186 32.83 7.87 -64.97
CA LEU A 186 32.82 7.65 -63.53
C LEU A 186 34.24 7.68 -62.98
N THR A 187 34.44 8.38 -61.86
CA THR A 187 35.67 8.28 -61.07
C THR A 187 35.73 6.92 -60.37
N ASP A 188 36.86 6.56 -59.76
CA ASP A 188 36.96 5.34 -58.95
C ASP A 188 35.88 5.28 -57.85
N VAL A 189 35.58 6.43 -57.23
CA VAL A 189 34.49 6.59 -56.23
C VAL A 189 33.13 6.41 -56.89
N GLY A 190 32.93 7.01 -58.07
CA GLY A 190 31.69 6.87 -58.84
C GLY A 190 31.40 5.44 -59.25
N ILE A 191 32.43 4.67 -59.66
CA ILE A 191 32.32 3.25 -59.99
C ILE A 191 31.90 2.42 -58.77
N GLU A 192 32.49 2.70 -57.60
CA GLU A 192 32.14 2.00 -56.37
C GLU A 192 30.70 2.30 -55.93
N TYR A 193 30.29 3.58 -55.96
CA TYR A 193 28.94 4.00 -55.58
C TYR A 193 27.89 3.46 -56.56
N ALA A 194 28.18 3.49 -57.85
CA ALA A 194 27.32 2.94 -58.89
C ALA A 194 27.10 1.43 -58.72
N LYS A 195 28.14 0.66 -58.45
CA LYS A 195 28.03 -0.80 -58.21
C LYS A 195 27.20 -1.14 -56.98
N ASN A 196 27.21 -0.27 -55.97
CA ASN A 196 26.48 -0.46 -54.71
C ASN A 196 25.09 0.20 -54.72
N GLY A 197 24.74 0.98 -55.76
CA GLY A 197 23.47 1.69 -55.91
C GLY A 197 23.23 2.81 -54.88
N VAL A 198 24.26 3.26 -54.18
CA VAL A 198 24.17 4.27 -53.11
C VAL A 198 25.37 5.21 -53.17
N LYS A 199 25.15 6.49 -52.89
CA LYS A 199 26.23 7.48 -52.66
C LYS A 199 26.33 7.83 -51.19
N PHE A 200 27.44 8.40 -50.76
CA PHE A 200 27.62 8.78 -49.36
C PHE A 200 27.62 10.30 -49.19
N SER A 201 26.79 10.79 -48.27
CA SER A 201 26.81 12.18 -47.82
C SER A 201 27.47 12.26 -46.45
N THR A 202 28.25 13.32 -46.22
CA THR A 202 28.78 13.64 -44.89
C THR A 202 27.87 14.61 -44.14
N PHE A 203 27.77 14.44 -42.83
CA PHE A 203 27.08 15.36 -41.93
C PHE A 203 27.82 15.46 -40.59
N THR A 204 27.57 16.53 -39.84
CA THR A 204 28.15 16.72 -38.51
C THR A 204 27.05 16.74 -37.46
N ARG A 205 27.24 16.03 -36.36
CA ARG A 205 26.25 15.94 -35.28
C ARG A 205 26.93 15.80 -33.91
N ASP A 206 26.31 16.40 -32.90
CA ASP A 206 26.73 16.25 -31.51
C ASP A 206 26.09 14.98 -30.93
N PHE A 207 26.86 14.25 -30.12
CA PHE A 207 26.40 13.02 -29.48
C PHE A 207 27.11 12.78 -28.14
N ASP A 208 26.42 12.03 -27.29
CA ASP A 208 26.85 11.75 -25.92
C ASP A 208 27.06 10.24 -25.73
N LEU A 209 28.15 9.88 -25.07
CA LEU A 209 28.49 8.52 -24.66
C LEU A 209 28.54 8.42 -23.13
N TYR A 210 27.82 7.44 -22.59
CA TYR A 210 27.74 7.16 -21.16
C TYR A 210 28.70 6.03 -20.81
N ILE A 211 29.50 6.24 -19.77
CA ILE A 211 30.54 5.31 -19.32
C ILE A 211 30.49 5.20 -17.81
N ASP A 212 30.35 3.98 -17.29
CA ASP A 212 30.36 3.70 -15.86
C ASP A 212 31.72 3.11 -15.40
N GLU A 213 32.01 3.21 -14.11
CA GLU A 213 33.29 2.75 -13.53
C GLU A 213 33.30 1.26 -13.14
N ILE A 214 32.17 0.55 -13.20
CA ILE A 214 31.98 -0.78 -12.57
C ILE A 214 31.84 -1.90 -13.61
N GLY A 215 31.48 -1.56 -14.86
CA GLY A 215 31.47 -2.48 -16.00
C GLY A 215 30.07 -2.94 -16.40
N VAL A 216 29.08 -2.04 -16.42
CA VAL A 216 27.75 -2.32 -16.98
C VAL A 216 27.86 -2.57 -18.48
N SER A 217 26.96 -3.42 -19.04
CA SER A 217 26.94 -3.65 -20.49
C SER A 217 26.79 -2.32 -21.24
N LYS A 218 27.74 -2.03 -22.13
CA LYS A 218 27.89 -0.75 -22.86
C LYS A 218 26.61 -0.28 -23.56
N GLU A 219 25.79 -1.22 -24.03
CA GLU A 219 24.52 -0.96 -24.71
C GLU A 219 23.41 -0.45 -23.76
N LYS A 220 23.43 -0.88 -22.48
CA LYS A 220 22.40 -0.55 -21.50
C LYS A 220 22.72 0.70 -20.67
N VAL A 221 23.99 1.13 -20.63
CA VAL A 221 24.47 2.24 -19.78
C VAL A 221 23.67 3.52 -20.00
N LYS A 222 23.54 3.98 -21.24
CA LYS A 222 22.83 5.23 -21.56
C LYS A 222 21.36 5.21 -21.15
N GLU A 223 20.67 4.09 -21.38
CA GLU A 223 19.27 3.92 -20.99
C GLU A 223 19.09 3.91 -19.48
N ILE A 224 19.96 3.21 -18.74
CA ILE A 224 19.85 3.08 -17.29
C ILE A 224 20.14 4.42 -16.62
N PHE A 225 21.31 5.00 -16.87
CA PHE A 225 21.78 6.18 -16.14
C PHE A 225 21.02 7.47 -16.49
N SER A 226 20.42 7.56 -17.67
CA SER A 226 19.52 8.68 -18.01
C SER A 226 18.23 8.68 -17.18
N ASN A 227 17.80 7.51 -16.69
CA ASN A 227 16.57 7.37 -15.91
C ASN A 227 16.80 7.44 -14.40
N LEU A 228 18.03 7.18 -13.93
CA LEU A 228 18.41 7.24 -12.52
C LEU A 228 18.41 8.66 -11.95
N LYS A 229 18.24 8.76 -10.62
CA LYS A 229 18.47 10.01 -9.89
C LYS A 229 19.98 10.19 -9.70
N SER A 230 20.53 11.26 -10.27
CA SER A 230 21.98 11.51 -10.24
C SER A 230 22.33 12.94 -9.80
N GLU A 231 23.46 13.07 -9.13
CA GLU A 231 24.05 14.34 -8.69
C GLU A 231 25.31 14.63 -9.50
N LYS A 232 25.45 15.84 -10.06
CA LYS A 232 26.63 16.23 -10.83
C LYS A 232 27.86 16.35 -9.92
N GLN A 233 28.99 15.77 -10.32
CA GLN A 233 30.24 15.81 -9.59
C GLN A 233 31.24 16.79 -10.23
N ALA A 234 32.05 17.45 -9.39
CA ALA A 234 33.11 18.35 -9.82
C ALA A 234 34.43 17.62 -10.17
N THR A 235 34.64 16.45 -9.58
CA THR A 235 35.85 15.63 -9.72
C THR A 235 35.45 14.23 -10.19
N PHE A 236 36.20 13.66 -11.12
CA PHE A 236 35.93 12.33 -11.68
C PHE A 236 37.20 11.71 -12.26
N ASN A 237 37.18 10.39 -12.44
CA ASN A 237 38.30 9.68 -13.01
C ASN A 237 38.31 9.81 -14.55
N THR A 238 39.40 10.34 -15.11
CA THR A 238 39.58 10.49 -16.57
C THR A 238 40.10 9.25 -17.25
N ASP A 239 40.54 8.23 -16.51
CA ASP A 239 41.25 7.07 -17.05
C ASP A 239 40.38 6.18 -17.93
N PHE A 240 39.06 6.20 -17.70
CA PHE A 240 38.07 5.36 -18.41
C PHE A 240 37.48 6.04 -19.65
N LEU A 241 37.86 7.28 -19.94
CA LEU A 241 37.34 8.02 -21.10
C LEU A 241 38.03 7.56 -22.39
N PRO A 242 37.29 7.44 -23.51
CA PRO A 242 37.86 7.05 -24.78
C PRO A 242 38.82 8.13 -25.28
N LYS A 243 40.04 7.72 -25.62
CA LYS A 243 41.14 8.65 -25.98
C LYS A 243 41.24 8.91 -27.48
N ASN A 244 40.66 8.03 -28.29
CA ASN A 244 40.74 8.08 -29.74
C ASN A 244 39.44 7.58 -30.38
N ILE A 245 39.29 7.84 -31.68
CA ILE A 245 38.11 7.45 -32.46
C ILE A 245 37.86 5.93 -32.47
N GLU A 246 38.90 5.10 -32.41
CA GLU A 246 38.77 3.64 -32.41
C GLU A 246 38.16 3.12 -31.10
N GLU A 247 38.32 3.84 -29.99
CA GLU A 247 37.62 3.58 -28.73
C GLU A 247 36.19 4.14 -28.72
N VAL A 248 35.93 5.21 -29.46
CA VAL A 248 34.60 5.85 -29.58
C VAL A 248 33.66 5.03 -30.47
N LYS A 249 34.14 4.50 -31.61
CA LYS A 249 33.31 3.79 -32.59
C LYS A 249 32.50 2.62 -31.98
N PRO A 250 33.08 1.68 -31.21
CA PRO A 250 32.31 0.59 -30.60
C PRO A 250 31.26 1.05 -29.59
N LEU A 251 31.50 2.17 -28.90
CA LEU A 251 30.53 2.75 -27.97
C LEU A 251 29.40 3.46 -28.73
N ALA A 252 29.75 4.20 -29.79
CA ALA A 252 28.79 4.86 -30.66
C ALA A 252 27.88 3.86 -31.38
N GLU A 253 28.41 2.70 -31.80
CA GLU A 253 27.59 1.64 -32.40
C GLU A 253 26.43 1.18 -31.50
N LEU A 254 26.68 1.14 -30.19
CA LEU A 254 25.71 0.65 -29.21
C LEU A 254 24.81 1.76 -28.66
N GLN A 255 25.34 2.96 -28.44
CA GLN A 255 24.63 4.04 -27.73
C GLN A 255 24.16 5.20 -28.63
N ALA A 256 24.70 5.32 -29.83
CA ALA A 256 24.41 6.37 -30.80
C ALA A 256 24.46 5.81 -32.25
N PRO A 257 23.61 4.82 -32.59
CA PRO A 257 23.63 4.18 -33.92
C PRO A 257 23.35 5.15 -35.08
N GLU A 258 22.76 6.32 -34.80
CA GLU A 258 22.62 7.42 -35.76
C GLU A 258 23.94 8.09 -36.14
N ILE A 259 25.01 7.85 -35.37
CA ILE A 259 26.37 8.39 -35.58
C ILE A 259 27.27 7.34 -36.22
N HIS A 260 27.24 6.11 -35.70
CA HIS A 260 28.03 5.00 -36.21
C HIS A 260 27.19 3.72 -36.15
N PHE A 261 26.82 3.17 -37.30
CA PHE A 261 26.19 1.86 -37.41
C PHE A 261 26.61 1.23 -38.74
N PRO A 262 27.76 0.53 -38.78
CA PRO A 262 28.34 -0.01 -40.01
C PRO A 262 27.37 -0.88 -40.82
N LYS A 263 26.49 -1.63 -40.16
CA LYS A 263 25.47 -2.48 -40.80
C LYS A 263 24.49 -1.71 -41.71
N LYS A 264 24.26 -0.42 -41.45
CA LYS A 264 23.46 0.46 -42.32
C LYS A 264 24.30 1.56 -42.96
N ASN A 265 25.63 1.36 -43.05
CA ASN A 265 26.56 2.29 -43.67
C ASN A 265 26.61 3.70 -43.04
N PHE A 266 26.13 3.86 -41.80
CA PHE A 266 26.39 5.06 -41.00
C PHE A 266 27.79 4.93 -40.40
N LEU A 267 28.74 5.78 -40.78
CA LEU A 267 30.13 5.64 -40.39
C LEU A 267 30.67 6.95 -39.79
N LEU A 268 30.98 6.94 -38.50
CA LEU A 268 31.80 7.98 -37.87
C LEU A 268 33.21 8.01 -38.49
N GLN A 269 33.54 9.12 -39.15
CA GLN A 269 34.82 9.36 -39.80
C GLN A 269 35.79 10.09 -38.88
N GLU A 270 35.31 11.11 -38.16
CA GLU A 270 36.10 11.93 -37.24
C GLU A 270 35.25 12.32 -36.02
N CYS A 271 35.87 12.48 -34.85
CA CYS A 271 35.18 13.00 -33.66
C CYS A 271 36.10 13.89 -32.83
N ASN A 272 35.57 15.00 -32.32
CA ASN A 272 36.26 15.90 -31.41
C ASN A 272 35.54 15.95 -30.06
N PRO A 273 36.25 15.79 -28.92
CA PRO A 273 35.65 15.95 -27.59
C PRO A 273 35.24 17.41 -27.38
N THR A 274 34.01 17.63 -26.91
CA THR A 274 33.46 18.96 -26.63
C THR A 274 33.30 19.23 -25.14
N GLY A 275 33.21 18.19 -24.32
CA GLY A 275 33.15 18.29 -22.87
C GLY A 275 32.94 16.95 -22.21
N VAL A 276 33.09 16.92 -20.89
CA VAL A 276 32.80 15.75 -20.06
C VAL A 276 32.03 16.20 -18.84
N GLU A 277 30.99 15.45 -18.49
CA GLU A 277 30.22 15.66 -17.27
C GLU A 277 30.23 14.39 -16.43
N ALA A 278 30.48 14.52 -15.13
CA ALA A 278 30.48 13.40 -14.21
C ALA A 278 29.28 13.45 -13.28
N PHE A 279 28.78 12.28 -12.94
CA PHE A 279 27.57 12.10 -12.17
C PHE A 279 27.71 10.95 -11.18
N LYS A 280 26.99 11.09 -10.08
CA LYS A 280 26.83 10.08 -9.04
C LYS A 280 25.37 9.66 -8.97
N ALA A 281 25.05 8.46 -9.42
CA ALA A 281 23.71 7.89 -9.28
C ALA A 281 23.58 7.22 -7.91
N LYS A 282 22.53 7.56 -7.16
CA LYS A 282 22.24 6.91 -5.87
C LYS A 282 21.32 5.72 -6.11
N VAL A 283 21.76 4.53 -5.74
CA VAL A 283 21.01 3.27 -5.82
C VAL A 283 21.12 2.51 -4.51
N TRP A 284 20.21 1.57 -4.29
CA TRP A 284 20.24 0.68 -3.13
C TRP A 284 20.80 -0.67 -3.53
N VAL A 285 21.76 -1.19 -2.77
CA VAL A 285 22.32 -2.53 -2.98
C VAL A 285 21.84 -3.45 -1.88
N VAL A 286 21.27 -4.60 -2.27
CA VAL A 286 20.88 -5.68 -1.38
C VAL A 286 21.87 -6.82 -1.53
N LEU A 287 22.46 -7.26 -0.42
CA LEU A 287 23.33 -8.44 -0.40
C LEU A 287 22.56 -9.67 -0.01
N LEU A 288 22.74 -10.74 -0.78
CA LEU A 288 22.17 -12.06 -0.57
C LEU A 288 23.26 -13.08 -0.27
N GLU A 289 23.04 -13.93 0.71
CA GLU A 289 23.89 -15.09 1.01
C GLU A 289 23.23 -16.37 0.51
N ASN A 290 23.94 -17.15 -0.28
CA ASN A 290 23.55 -18.50 -0.64
C ASN A 290 24.01 -19.47 0.45
N PHE A 291 23.09 -20.07 1.20
CA PHE A 291 23.46 -20.95 2.31
C PHE A 291 23.95 -22.35 1.88
N ARG A 292 23.89 -22.69 0.58
CA ARG A 292 24.43 -23.95 0.03
C ARG A 292 25.96 -23.92 -0.01
N ASP A 293 26.52 -22.83 -0.49
CA ASP A 293 27.95 -22.67 -0.80
C ASP A 293 28.60 -21.44 -0.15
N ASN A 294 27.82 -20.67 0.63
CA ASN A 294 28.20 -19.41 1.28
C ASN A 294 28.69 -18.35 0.28
N THR A 295 28.21 -18.40 -0.96
CA THR A 295 28.48 -17.35 -1.95
C THR A 295 27.57 -16.13 -1.73
N MET A 296 28.05 -14.95 -2.14
CA MET A 296 27.29 -13.71 -2.04
C MET A 296 26.85 -13.21 -3.41
N ARG A 297 25.57 -12.83 -3.51
CA ARG A 297 25.00 -12.15 -4.68
C ARG A 297 24.57 -10.72 -4.35
N ALA A 298 24.84 -9.78 -5.25
CA ALA A 298 24.36 -8.39 -5.11
C ALA A 298 23.18 -8.09 -6.04
N ILE A 299 22.16 -7.42 -5.51
CA ILE A 299 21.01 -6.90 -6.25
C ILE A 299 20.95 -5.38 -6.14
N VAL A 300 20.73 -4.68 -7.25
CA VAL A 300 20.63 -3.22 -7.30
C VAL A 300 19.19 -2.78 -7.53
N TYR A 301 18.67 -1.94 -6.63
CA TYR A 301 17.32 -1.39 -6.64
C TYR A 301 17.35 0.14 -6.81
N ASP A 302 16.47 0.65 -7.68
CA ASP A 302 16.25 2.09 -7.86
C ASP A 302 14.93 2.53 -7.21
N GLU A 303 15.03 3.44 -6.25
CA GLU A 303 13.90 4.04 -5.53
C GLU A 303 12.96 4.79 -6.47
N LYS A 304 13.49 5.51 -7.46
CA LYS A 304 12.68 6.36 -8.35
C LYS A 304 11.78 5.52 -9.26
N GLN A 305 12.31 4.43 -9.79
CA GLN A 305 11.57 3.50 -10.64
C GLN A 305 10.86 2.40 -9.86
N ASN A 306 11.13 2.27 -8.55
CA ASN A 306 10.63 1.22 -7.67
C ASN A 306 10.85 -0.19 -8.26
N LYS A 307 12.05 -0.47 -8.76
CA LYS A 307 12.39 -1.75 -9.41
C LYS A 307 13.86 -2.13 -9.23
N VAL A 308 14.13 -3.42 -9.36
CA VAL A 308 15.49 -3.97 -9.50
C VAL A 308 16.00 -3.70 -10.93
N ILE A 309 17.28 -3.38 -11.06
CA ILE A 309 17.94 -3.14 -12.36
C ILE A 309 18.95 -4.26 -12.60
N ASP A 310 18.54 -5.29 -13.34
CA ASP A 310 19.33 -6.52 -13.57
C ASP A 310 20.73 -6.24 -14.10
N ALA A 311 20.87 -5.31 -15.05
CA ALA A 311 22.16 -4.99 -15.64
C ALA A 311 23.15 -4.37 -14.64
N LEU A 312 22.65 -3.63 -13.63
CA LEU A 312 23.50 -3.12 -12.55
C LEU A 312 23.80 -4.23 -11.54
N SER A 313 22.81 -5.07 -11.22
CA SER A 313 23.00 -6.26 -10.37
C SER A 313 24.08 -7.18 -10.94
N GLU A 314 24.00 -7.55 -12.23
CA GLU A 314 24.98 -8.39 -12.93
C GLU A 314 26.38 -7.78 -12.97
N ALA A 315 26.49 -6.46 -13.12
CA ALA A 315 27.76 -5.76 -13.15
C ALA A 315 28.41 -5.73 -11.76
N LEU A 316 27.63 -5.38 -10.73
CA LEU A 316 28.09 -5.31 -9.35
C LEU A 316 28.43 -6.69 -8.79
N ASP A 317 27.68 -7.73 -9.19
CA ASP A 317 27.88 -9.09 -8.70
C ASP A 317 29.25 -9.67 -9.09
N LYS A 318 29.83 -9.22 -10.21
CA LYS A 318 31.18 -9.57 -10.65
C LYS A 318 32.29 -8.90 -9.84
N GLN A 319 31.97 -7.91 -9.01
CA GLN A 319 32.92 -7.08 -8.29
C GLN A 319 33.05 -7.53 -6.83
N GLU A 320 33.80 -8.61 -6.58
CA GLU A 320 33.98 -9.18 -5.23
C GLU A 320 34.50 -8.17 -4.21
N LYS A 321 35.46 -7.32 -4.61
CA LYS A 321 36.00 -6.28 -3.72
C LYS A 321 34.91 -5.32 -3.24
N ILE A 322 34.04 -4.86 -4.14
CA ILE A 322 32.95 -3.96 -3.79
C ILE A 322 31.93 -4.67 -2.90
N LYS A 323 31.58 -5.93 -3.21
CA LYS A 323 30.69 -6.74 -2.35
C LYS A 323 31.24 -6.90 -0.93
N SER A 324 32.54 -7.17 -0.77
CA SER A 324 33.18 -7.25 0.55
C SER A 324 33.16 -5.90 1.28
N GLU A 325 33.44 -4.78 0.61
CA GLU A 325 33.35 -3.45 1.21
C GLU A 325 31.93 -3.10 1.67
N LEU A 326 30.91 -3.47 0.88
CA LEU A 326 29.51 -3.29 1.24
C LEU A 326 29.11 -4.18 2.42
N LEU A 327 29.59 -5.44 2.45
CA LEU A 327 29.37 -6.33 3.60
C LEU A 327 30.01 -5.76 4.87
N GLU A 328 31.24 -5.26 4.80
CA GLU A 328 31.89 -4.63 5.95
C GLU A 328 31.10 -3.42 6.48
N ARG A 329 30.54 -2.61 5.57
CA ARG A 329 29.66 -1.49 5.94
C ARG A 329 28.39 -1.96 6.65
N LEU A 330 27.90 -3.16 6.33
CA LEU A 330 26.74 -3.80 6.97
C LEU A 330 27.06 -4.46 8.32
N VAL A 331 28.35 -4.60 8.69
CA VAL A 331 28.80 -5.36 9.88
C VAL A 331 29.46 -4.47 10.95
N LYS A 332 30.22 -3.43 10.57
CA LYS A 332 31.21 -2.77 11.46
C LYS A 332 30.72 -1.66 12.41
N VAL A 333 29.49 -1.62 12.93
CA VAL A 333 29.06 -0.50 13.80
C VAL A 333 28.44 -0.87 15.16
N ASP A 334 28.50 -2.13 15.62
CA ASP A 334 28.22 -2.45 17.04
C ASP A 334 29.22 -3.49 17.56
N ASP A 335 29.94 -3.17 18.64
CA ASP A 335 30.82 -4.10 19.37
C ASP A 335 30.02 -5.24 20.07
N GLU A 336 28.69 -5.29 19.89
CA GLU A 336 27.79 -6.33 20.41
C GLU A 336 27.36 -7.38 19.35
N ILE A 337 27.76 -7.24 18.08
CA ILE A 337 27.43 -8.24 17.04
C ILE A 337 28.49 -9.34 17.05
N GLU A 338 28.38 -10.27 17.99
CA GLU A 338 29.00 -11.59 17.82
C GLU A 338 28.24 -12.32 16.70
N PHE A 339 28.93 -12.69 15.62
CA PHE A 339 28.44 -13.75 14.75
C PHE A 339 28.16 -14.96 15.64
N THR A 340 26.91 -15.39 15.72
CA THR A 340 26.55 -16.57 16.50
C THR A 340 27.35 -17.75 15.92
N SER A 341 28.31 -18.25 16.68
CA SER A 341 29.04 -19.50 16.41
C SER A 341 28.18 -20.73 16.71
N GLU A 342 26.88 -20.52 16.97
CA GLU A 342 25.90 -21.57 17.20
C GLU A 342 25.82 -22.52 16.00
N GLU A 343 26.03 -23.81 16.27
CA GLU A 343 25.83 -24.86 15.29
C GLU A 343 24.37 -24.87 14.80
N LYS A 344 24.16 -25.03 13.49
CA LYS A 344 22.81 -25.15 12.92
C LYS A 344 22.09 -26.33 13.58
N GLN A 345 20.87 -26.10 14.05
CA GLN A 345 20.03 -27.17 14.58
C GLN A 345 19.73 -28.21 13.49
N LYS A 346 19.54 -29.47 13.88
CA LYS A 346 19.29 -30.58 12.94
C LYS A 346 18.08 -30.30 12.02
N GLU A 347 17.00 -29.76 12.57
CA GLU A 347 15.80 -29.36 11.82
C GLU A 347 16.09 -28.28 10.78
N GLN A 348 16.93 -27.30 11.13
CA GLN A 348 17.37 -26.26 10.20
C GLN A 348 18.14 -26.87 9.02
N ILE A 349 19.04 -27.82 9.30
CA ILE A 349 19.82 -28.51 8.26
C ILE A 349 18.88 -29.31 7.33
N GLU A 350 17.93 -30.06 7.89
CA GLU A 350 16.97 -30.85 7.10
C GLU A 350 16.13 -29.97 6.18
N ILE A 351 15.62 -28.83 6.68
CA ILE A 351 14.84 -27.88 5.87
C ILE A 351 15.71 -27.21 4.80
N GLU A 352 16.94 -26.80 5.12
CA GLU A 352 17.88 -26.25 4.14
C GLU A 352 18.16 -27.25 3.00
N GLN A 353 18.33 -28.54 3.31
CA GLN A 353 18.53 -29.59 2.30
C GLN A 353 17.30 -29.77 1.39
N VAL A 354 16.09 -29.72 1.95
CA VAL A 354 14.85 -29.76 1.15
C VAL A 354 14.76 -28.54 0.22
N LEU A 355 15.07 -27.33 0.71
CA LEU A 355 15.08 -26.11 -0.10
C LEU A 355 16.16 -26.14 -1.19
N ILE A 356 17.33 -26.72 -0.90
CA ILE A 356 18.40 -26.97 -1.87
C ILE A 356 17.89 -27.86 -3.01
N HIS A 357 17.25 -28.97 -2.68
CA HIS A 357 16.71 -29.88 -3.69
C HIS A 357 15.60 -29.22 -4.53
N LYS A 358 14.69 -28.47 -3.90
CA LYS A 358 13.64 -27.73 -4.61
C LYS A 358 14.20 -26.64 -5.53
N GLN A 359 15.32 -25.99 -5.15
CA GLN A 359 15.97 -25.05 -6.05
C GLN A 359 16.55 -25.75 -7.29
N GLU A 360 17.08 -26.97 -7.16
CA GLU A 360 17.56 -27.75 -8.32
C GLU A 360 16.42 -28.11 -9.26
N GLU A 361 15.25 -28.49 -8.72
CA GLU A 361 14.04 -28.73 -9.52
C GLU A 361 13.59 -27.45 -10.26
N ILE A 362 13.70 -26.28 -9.64
CA ILE A 362 13.41 -24.98 -10.27
C ILE A 362 14.41 -24.69 -11.39
N ASP A 363 15.71 -24.84 -11.12
CA ASP A 363 16.75 -24.58 -12.12
C ASP A 363 16.60 -25.52 -13.34
N GLU A 364 16.23 -26.78 -13.11
CA GLU A 364 15.90 -27.72 -14.20
C GLU A 364 14.65 -27.29 -14.98
N ALA A 365 13.57 -26.88 -14.28
CA ALA A 365 12.34 -26.43 -14.91
C ALA A 365 12.55 -25.14 -15.73
N ILE A 366 13.39 -24.21 -15.27
CA ILE A 366 13.79 -23.01 -16.01
C ILE A 366 14.51 -23.40 -17.31
N ASN A 367 15.45 -24.34 -17.23
CA ASN A 367 16.17 -24.84 -18.41
C ASN A 367 15.24 -25.54 -19.42
N GLN A 368 14.19 -26.22 -18.93
CA GLN A 368 13.16 -26.87 -19.75
C GLN A 368 12.02 -25.93 -20.17
N GLN A 369 12.02 -24.67 -19.73
CA GLN A 369 10.95 -23.68 -19.90
C GLN A 369 9.56 -24.15 -19.39
N ASP A 370 9.54 -25.02 -18.39
CA ASP A 370 8.31 -25.54 -17.78
C ASP A 370 7.78 -24.61 -16.69
N THR A 371 7.02 -23.61 -17.12
CA THR A 371 6.38 -22.63 -16.22
C THR A 371 5.29 -23.22 -15.32
N THR A 372 4.76 -24.41 -15.62
CA THR A 372 3.74 -25.05 -14.77
C THR A 372 4.40 -25.69 -13.56
N LYS A 373 5.49 -26.43 -13.80
CA LYS A 373 6.29 -27.06 -12.74
C LYS A 373 6.88 -26.03 -11.78
N ILE A 374 7.33 -24.86 -12.27
CA ILE A 374 7.81 -23.77 -11.41
C ILE A 374 6.72 -23.32 -10.42
N LYS A 375 5.49 -23.09 -10.89
CA LYS A 375 4.37 -22.66 -10.03
C LYS A 375 3.92 -23.73 -9.03
N GLU A 376 4.02 -24.99 -9.41
CA GLU A 376 3.76 -26.12 -8.50
C GLU A 376 4.78 -26.15 -7.37
N ILE A 377 6.08 -26.03 -7.69
CA ILE A 377 7.17 -25.99 -6.71
C ILE A 377 7.03 -24.76 -5.80
N GLU A 378 6.74 -23.57 -6.35
CA GLU A 378 6.52 -22.34 -5.54
C GLU A 378 5.44 -22.55 -4.47
N LYS A 379 4.36 -23.27 -4.81
CA LYS A 379 3.27 -23.59 -3.88
C LYS A 379 3.69 -24.61 -2.82
N GLU A 380 4.50 -25.60 -3.18
CA GLU A 380 5.06 -26.56 -2.21
C GLU A 380 6.01 -25.86 -1.23
N VAL A 381 6.85 -24.96 -1.73
CA VAL A 381 7.83 -24.20 -0.95
C VAL A 381 7.17 -23.29 0.10
N GLU A 382 5.99 -22.74 -0.19
CA GLU A 382 5.25 -21.93 0.79
C GLU A 382 4.93 -22.73 2.07
N GLY A 383 4.76 -24.06 1.97
CA GLY A 383 4.62 -24.97 3.11
C GLY A 383 5.96 -25.35 3.78
N ILE A 384 7.04 -25.41 3.00
CA ILE A 384 8.38 -25.84 3.46
C ILE A 384 9.14 -24.70 4.16
N LYS A 385 9.01 -23.45 3.71
CA LYS A 385 9.75 -22.32 4.29
C LYS A 385 9.27 -22.06 5.72
N ARG A 386 10.11 -22.45 6.69
CA ARG A 386 9.86 -22.28 8.13
C ARG A 386 10.73 -21.21 8.76
N HIS A 387 11.92 -20.94 8.23
CA HIS A 387 12.86 -20.02 8.85
C HIS A 387 12.89 -18.68 8.10
N PHE A 388 12.87 -17.60 8.87
CA PHE A 388 12.89 -16.21 8.39
C PHE A 388 13.93 -15.45 9.20
N ASN A 389 14.83 -14.74 8.54
CA ASN A 389 15.63 -13.74 9.25
C ASN A 389 14.79 -12.46 9.50
N SER A 390 15.34 -11.51 10.27
CA SER A 390 14.68 -10.23 10.58
C SER A 390 14.04 -9.54 9.38
N LEU A 391 14.75 -9.48 8.24
CA LEU A 391 14.30 -8.77 7.04
C LEU A 391 13.18 -9.53 6.33
N GLU A 392 13.35 -10.83 6.16
CA GLU A 392 12.35 -11.70 5.54
C GLU A 392 11.08 -11.79 6.38
N PHE A 393 11.21 -11.77 7.71
CA PHE A 393 10.06 -11.82 8.61
C PHE A 393 9.24 -10.53 8.56
N GLU A 394 9.84 -9.36 8.31
CA GLU A 394 9.08 -8.11 8.11
C GLU A 394 8.16 -8.20 6.87
N VAL A 395 8.66 -8.79 5.78
CA VAL A 395 7.86 -9.04 4.58
C VAL A 395 6.77 -10.07 4.86
N GLU A 396 7.10 -11.15 5.58
CA GLU A 396 6.12 -12.16 5.95
C GLU A 396 5.03 -11.57 6.86
N LEU A 397 5.39 -10.80 7.88
CA LEU A 397 4.47 -10.13 8.79
C LEU A 397 3.54 -9.18 8.02
N LYS A 398 4.09 -8.38 7.11
CA LYS A 398 3.29 -7.52 6.22
C LYS A 398 2.34 -8.35 5.34
N LYS A 399 2.81 -9.46 4.77
CA LYS A 399 1.98 -10.39 3.98
C LYS A 399 0.82 -10.94 4.82
N LEU A 400 1.01 -11.23 6.11
CA LEU A 400 -0.08 -11.66 7.00
C LEU A 400 -1.19 -10.59 7.11
N PHE A 401 -0.80 -9.32 7.27
CA PHE A 401 -1.72 -8.18 7.30
C PHE A 401 -2.36 -7.87 5.94
N ASP A 402 -1.68 -8.13 4.82
CA ASP A 402 -2.20 -7.80 3.49
C ASP A 402 -3.18 -8.85 2.96
N THR A 403 -2.90 -10.12 3.20
CA THR A 403 -3.56 -11.25 2.52
C THR A 403 -4.74 -11.85 3.26
N THR A 404 -4.90 -11.53 4.55
CA THR A 404 -5.94 -12.13 5.39
C THR A 404 -6.87 -11.08 6.01
N SER A 405 -7.95 -11.55 6.63
CA SER A 405 -8.84 -10.77 7.50
C SER A 405 -9.20 -11.63 8.73
N ASP A 406 -8.24 -12.43 9.17
CA ASP A 406 -8.36 -13.42 10.24
C ASP A 406 -7.90 -12.81 11.58
N THR A 407 -7.67 -13.62 12.61
CA THR A 407 -7.16 -13.12 13.89
C THR A 407 -5.64 -13.25 13.96
N ILE A 408 -4.95 -12.15 14.22
CA ILE A 408 -3.50 -12.09 14.48
C ILE A 408 -3.30 -11.76 15.96
N LEU A 409 -2.49 -12.56 16.66
CA LEU A 409 -2.03 -12.27 18.02
C LEU A 409 -0.51 -12.09 17.99
N ILE A 410 -0.02 -10.96 18.47
CA ILE A 410 1.39 -10.64 18.58
C ILE A 410 1.73 -10.54 20.06
N GLN A 411 2.64 -11.38 20.53
CA GLN A 411 3.25 -11.25 21.85
C GLN A 411 4.68 -10.77 21.66
N SER A 412 4.96 -9.57 22.15
CA SER A 412 6.29 -8.96 22.05
C SER A 412 6.58 -8.22 23.35
N PRO A 413 7.70 -8.50 24.03
CA PRO A 413 7.98 -7.96 25.35
C PRO A 413 8.12 -6.44 25.33
N TRP A 414 8.80 -5.92 24.30
CA TRP A 414 9.01 -4.49 24.10
C TRP A 414 8.12 -3.93 23.00
N VAL A 415 7.62 -2.72 23.21
CA VAL A 415 6.94 -1.93 22.19
C VAL A 415 7.61 -0.56 22.13
N ARG A 416 8.33 -0.28 21.04
CA ARG A 416 9.12 0.95 20.87
C ARG A 416 8.50 1.86 19.82
N ASP A 417 8.60 3.16 20.04
CA ASP A 417 7.89 4.21 19.30
C ASP A 417 8.13 4.14 17.81
N PHE A 418 9.39 4.04 17.38
CA PHE A 418 9.72 3.98 15.96
C PHE A 418 9.12 2.74 15.29
N ALA A 419 9.33 1.57 15.87
CA ALA A 419 8.93 0.30 15.31
C ALA A 419 7.40 0.12 15.31
N PHE A 420 6.73 0.53 16.38
CA PHE A 420 5.29 0.42 16.49
C PHE A 420 4.58 1.45 15.59
N LYS A 421 5.03 2.71 15.58
CA LYS A 421 4.46 3.77 14.73
C LYS A 421 4.49 3.40 13.25
N ASN A 422 5.56 2.77 12.78
CA ASN A 422 5.66 2.30 11.39
C ASN A 422 4.72 1.13 11.09
N ARG A 423 4.28 0.36 12.11
CA ARG A 423 3.33 -0.75 11.94
C ARG A 423 1.85 -0.34 12.06
N VAL A 424 1.56 0.75 12.77
CA VAL A 424 0.19 1.27 12.96
C VAL A 424 -0.60 1.41 11.64
N PRO A 425 -0.04 1.93 10.53
CA PRO A 425 -0.77 2.01 9.26
C PRO A 425 -1.28 0.66 8.76
N PHE A 426 -0.45 -0.39 8.82
CA PHE A 426 -0.82 -1.74 8.40
C PHE A 426 -1.88 -2.34 9.32
N ILE A 427 -1.75 -2.12 10.63
CA ILE A 427 -2.74 -2.56 11.63
C ILE A 427 -4.09 -1.87 11.38
N LYS A 428 -4.12 -0.55 11.19
CA LYS A 428 -5.36 0.20 10.93
C LYS A 428 -6.05 -0.28 9.65
N GLU A 429 -5.30 -0.51 8.59
CA GLU A 429 -5.84 -1.06 7.34
C GLU A 429 -6.37 -2.49 7.52
N TYR A 430 -5.68 -3.33 8.30
CA TYR A 430 -6.14 -4.69 8.62
C TYR A 430 -7.45 -4.69 9.41
N LEU A 431 -7.56 -3.82 10.42
CA LEU A 431 -8.79 -3.63 11.21
C LEU A 431 -9.95 -3.16 10.30
N ARG A 432 -9.66 -2.27 9.34
CA ARG A 432 -10.64 -1.78 8.35
C ARG A 432 -11.20 -2.90 7.46
N LYS A 433 -10.38 -3.92 7.16
CA LYS A 433 -10.78 -5.16 6.45
C LYS A 433 -11.53 -6.16 7.34
N GLY A 434 -11.84 -5.82 8.60
CA GLY A 434 -12.46 -6.74 9.56
C GLY A 434 -11.50 -7.78 10.15
N GLY A 435 -10.20 -7.64 9.92
CA GLY A 435 -9.20 -8.44 10.62
C GLY A 435 -9.15 -8.07 12.10
N ARG A 436 -8.77 -9.03 12.96
CA ARG A 436 -8.68 -8.81 14.41
C ARG A 436 -7.23 -8.90 14.89
N VAL A 437 -6.82 -7.98 15.75
CA VAL A 437 -5.44 -7.90 16.24
C VAL A 437 -5.41 -7.91 17.76
N TYR A 438 -4.58 -8.77 18.33
CA TYR A 438 -4.27 -8.83 19.75
C TYR A 438 -2.80 -8.54 19.95
N ILE A 439 -2.46 -7.62 20.87
CA ILE A 439 -1.08 -7.30 21.23
C ILE A 439 -0.86 -7.55 22.71
N ALA A 440 0.05 -8.48 23.04
CA ALA A 440 0.50 -8.72 24.40
C ALA A 440 1.92 -8.17 24.59
N TYR A 441 2.14 -7.41 25.65
CA TYR A 441 3.45 -6.86 26.03
C TYR A 441 3.78 -7.14 27.49
N SER A 442 5.07 -7.09 27.83
CA SER A 442 5.56 -7.47 29.16
C SER A 442 5.41 -6.33 30.15
N GLU A 443 5.04 -6.66 31.39
CA GLU A 443 5.26 -5.79 32.55
C GLU A 443 6.75 -5.44 32.70
N ASN A 444 7.03 -4.27 33.28
CA ASN A 444 8.40 -3.83 33.56
C ASN A 444 9.09 -4.78 34.55
N GLU A 445 10.31 -5.19 34.23
CA GLU A 445 11.15 -5.93 35.16
C GLU A 445 11.73 -4.98 36.22
N SER A 446 11.79 -5.45 37.47
CA SER A 446 12.13 -4.65 38.67
C SER A 446 13.54 -4.05 38.69
N PHE A 447 14.35 -4.24 37.65
CA PHE A 447 15.78 -3.91 37.61
C PHE A 447 16.09 -2.75 36.64
N GLY A 448 15.61 -1.55 36.96
CA GLY A 448 16.24 -0.28 36.54
C GLY A 448 16.42 0.00 35.04
N GLY A 449 15.73 -0.72 34.15
CA GLY A 449 15.78 -0.51 32.70
C GLY A 449 14.75 0.50 32.18
N ASP A 450 14.88 0.87 30.91
CA ASP A 450 13.85 1.58 30.16
C ASP A 450 12.51 0.84 30.23
N GLU A 451 11.39 1.58 30.31
CA GLU A 451 10.07 0.98 30.27
C GLU A 451 9.90 0.05 29.06
N MET A 452 9.24 -1.09 29.26
CA MET A 452 9.00 -2.09 28.21
C MET A 452 8.17 -1.52 27.06
N VAL A 453 7.27 -0.59 27.36
CA VAL A 453 6.46 0.15 26.39
C VAL A 453 6.79 1.64 26.50
N GLN A 454 7.21 2.25 25.40
CA GLN A 454 7.49 3.70 25.35
C GLN A 454 6.21 4.54 25.31
N GLU A 455 6.32 5.80 25.73
CA GLU A 455 5.17 6.68 25.98
C GLU A 455 4.29 6.94 24.73
N GLU A 456 4.88 7.18 23.57
CA GLU A 456 4.08 7.38 22.35
C GLU A 456 3.41 6.08 21.90
N SER A 457 4.10 4.95 22.06
CA SER A 457 3.54 3.62 21.82
C SER A 457 2.37 3.30 22.75
N LYS A 458 2.45 3.67 24.04
CA LYS A 458 1.34 3.54 25.00
C LYS A 458 0.11 4.31 24.52
N LYS A 459 0.29 5.56 24.06
CA LYS A 459 -0.80 6.39 23.53
C LYS A 459 -1.42 5.76 22.27
N LEU A 460 -0.60 5.27 21.35
CA LEU A 460 -1.07 4.60 20.13
C LEU A 460 -1.81 3.29 20.43
N LEU A 461 -1.34 2.50 21.40
CA LEU A 461 -2.03 1.30 21.87
C LEU A 461 -3.41 1.65 22.43
N ALA A 462 -3.51 2.69 23.26
CA ALA A 462 -4.77 3.16 23.82
C ALA A 462 -5.73 3.72 22.75
N GLU A 463 -5.21 4.41 21.73
CA GLU A 463 -6.01 4.87 20.58
C GLU A 463 -6.57 3.69 19.79
N LEU A 464 -5.72 2.71 19.45
CA LEU A 464 -6.13 1.50 18.73
C LEU A 464 -7.12 0.67 19.56
N ASP A 465 -7.00 0.64 20.89
CA ASP A 465 -7.90 -0.07 21.79
C ASP A 465 -9.33 0.51 21.83
N LYS A 466 -9.60 1.62 21.14
CA LYS A 466 -10.98 2.09 20.89
C LYS A 466 -11.67 1.29 19.77
N ASN A 467 -10.91 0.54 18.98
CA ASN A 467 -11.44 -0.33 17.94
C ASN A 467 -11.95 -1.66 18.55
N LEU A 468 -13.11 -2.12 18.11
CA LEU A 468 -13.75 -3.36 18.55
C LEU A 468 -13.00 -4.61 18.10
N ASN A 469 -12.15 -4.51 17.08
CA ASN A 469 -11.31 -5.61 16.58
C ASN A 469 -9.83 -5.49 17.00
N PHE A 470 -9.48 -4.53 17.86
CA PHE A 470 -8.14 -4.41 18.41
C PHE A 470 -8.16 -4.62 19.91
N TYR A 471 -7.16 -5.35 20.40
CA TYR A 471 -7.02 -5.70 21.80
C TYR A 471 -5.56 -5.58 22.21
N CYS A 472 -5.29 -5.05 23.40
CA CYS A 472 -3.95 -5.03 23.99
C CYS A 472 -3.99 -5.53 25.43
N CYS A 473 -2.91 -6.13 25.93
CA CYS A 473 -2.83 -6.60 27.31
C CYS A 473 -1.38 -6.60 27.80
N GLU A 474 -1.17 -6.07 29.01
CA GLU A 474 0.08 -6.26 29.75
C GLU A 474 0.02 -7.61 30.45
N LEU A 475 1.03 -8.45 30.23
CA LEU A 475 1.18 -9.75 30.88
C LEU A 475 2.33 -9.70 31.90
N PRO A 476 2.36 -10.64 32.87
CA PRO A 476 3.50 -10.77 33.77
C PRO A 476 4.82 -10.87 33.00
N ALA A 477 5.90 -10.38 33.60
CA ALA A 477 7.22 -10.28 32.98
C ALA A 477 7.58 -11.51 32.11
N PHE A 478 7.85 -11.26 30.82
CA PHE A 478 8.18 -12.30 29.86
C PHE A 478 9.16 -11.81 28.78
N HIS A 479 9.81 -12.74 28.09
CA HIS A 479 10.69 -12.46 26.95
C HIS A 479 10.39 -13.27 25.68
N TYR A 480 9.20 -13.88 25.55
CA TYR A 480 8.74 -14.57 24.34
C TYR A 480 8.39 -13.61 23.20
N LYS A 481 8.73 -13.97 21.95
CA LYS A 481 8.41 -13.20 20.74
C LYS A 481 7.64 -14.10 19.79
N ASN A 482 6.31 -13.96 19.82
CA ASN A 482 5.41 -14.90 19.18
C ASN A 482 4.39 -14.18 18.29
N VAL A 483 4.05 -14.78 17.17
CA VAL A 483 2.93 -14.36 16.31
C VAL A 483 2.06 -15.57 16.01
N TRP A 484 0.79 -15.50 16.40
CA TRP A 484 -0.23 -16.48 16.05
C TRP A 484 -1.17 -15.91 14.99
N LEU A 485 -1.47 -16.71 13.98
CA LEU A 485 -2.50 -16.45 12.99
C LEU A 485 -3.58 -17.52 13.12
N ILE A 486 -4.75 -17.13 13.61
CA ILE A 486 -5.91 -18.02 13.78
C ILE A 486 -6.85 -17.82 12.60
N ARG A 487 -6.87 -18.81 11.71
CA ARG A 487 -7.62 -18.73 10.46
C ARG A 487 -9.01 -19.34 10.60
N LYS A 488 -9.99 -18.76 9.89
CA LYS A 488 -11.36 -19.30 9.83
C LYS A 488 -11.42 -20.72 9.23
N ASP A 489 -10.47 -21.10 8.39
CA ASP A 489 -10.35 -22.44 7.80
C ASP A 489 -9.61 -23.47 8.69
N LYS A 490 -9.27 -23.07 9.93
CA LYS A 490 -8.51 -23.86 10.92
C LYS A 490 -7.09 -24.23 10.51
N LYS A 491 -6.52 -23.62 9.46
CA LYS A 491 -5.10 -23.76 9.11
C LYS A 491 -4.29 -22.70 9.83
N ASN A 492 -4.24 -22.80 11.15
CA ASN A 492 -3.56 -21.83 11.99
C ASN A 492 -2.04 -21.82 11.70
N SER A 493 -1.38 -20.72 12.01
CA SER A 493 0.07 -20.60 11.89
C SER A 493 0.64 -19.97 13.15
N TYR A 494 1.83 -20.43 13.55
CA TYR A 494 2.54 -19.92 14.71
C TYR A 494 3.98 -19.61 14.32
N TYR A 495 4.46 -18.45 14.75
CA TYR A 495 5.84 -18.01 14.55
C TYR A 495 6.45 -17.69 15.91
N SER A 496 7.66 -18.19 16.18
CA SER A 496 8.41 -17.90 17.39
C SER A 496 9.89 -17.70 17.09
N GLY A 497 10.59 -16.90 17.90
CA GLY A 497 12.01 -16.68 17.72
C GLY A 497 12.59 -15.58 18.59
N SER A 498 13.74 -15.04 18.16
CA SER A 498 14.45 -13.97 18.86
C SER A 498 14.03 -12.58 18.40
N TYR A 499 13.33 -12.48 17.26
CA TYR A 499 13.02 -11.21 16.62
C TYR A 499 12.01 -10.36 17.39
N ASN A 500 12.39 -9.14 17.76
CA ASN A 500 11.50 -8.29 18.55
C ASN A 500 10.46 -7.55 17.69
N ILE A 501 9.32 -8.21 17.50
CA ILE A 501 8.25 -7.85 16.55
C ILE A 501 7.73 -6.40 16.68
N LEU A 502 7.65 -5.82 17.89
CA LEU A 502 7.07 -4.48 18.09
C LEU A 502 8.09 -3.41 18.50
N SER A 503 9.36 -3.76 18.60
CA SER A 503 10.43 -2.84 19.00
C SER A 503 11.54 -2.68 17.97
N PHE A 504 11.65 -3.59 17.01
CA PHE A 504 12.58 -3.50 15.91
C PHE A 504 11.86 -3.17 14.60
N PHE A 505 12.44 -2.30 13.78
CA PHE A 505 11.99 -2.02 12.42
C PHE A 505 13.20 -1.60 11.59
N VAL A 506 13.29 -2.11 10.37
CA VAL A 506 14.44 -1.87 9.50
C VAL A 506 14.39 -0.45 8.94
N HIS A 507 15.46 0.33 9.09
CA HIS A 507 15.51 1.72 8.61
C HIS A 507 16.69 2.00 7.66
N GLN A 508 16.55 2.95 6.74
CA GLN A 508 17.54 3.31 5.70
C GLN A 508 18.94 3.63 6.24
N ASN A 509 19.03 4.25 7.42
CA ASN A 509 20.30 4.63 8.04
C ASN A 509 20.95 3.52 8.87
N MET A 510 20.38 2.31 8.90
CA MET A 510 20.92 1.20 9.70
C MET A 510 22.14 0.66 8.94
N LYS A 511 23.31 0.83 9.54
CA LYS A 511 24.55 0.24 9.04
C LYS A 511 24.73 -1.21 9.47
N ASN A 512 23.86 -1.73 10.34
CA ASN A 512 23.99 -3.08 10.86
C ASN A 512 22.69 -3.86 10.64
N VAL A 513 22.79 -5.13 10.22
CA VAL A 513 21.64 -6.04 10.22
C VAL A 513 21.78 -7.02 11.38
N ARG A 514 20.91 -6.88 12.38
CA ARG A 514 20.76 -7.89 13.43
C ARG A 514 20.18 -9.16 12.81
N GLN A 515 20.92 -10.26 12.87
CA GLN A 515 20.49 -11.56 12.37
C GLN A 515 19.62 -12.31 13.41
N GLU A 516 18.54 -11.68 13.87
CA GLU A 516 17.50 -12.39 14.62
C GLU A 516 16.75 -13.33 13.66
N LYS A 517 16.19 -14.41 14.22
CA LYS A 517 15.48 -15.44 13.44
C LYS A 517 14.07 -15.65 14.00
N MET A 518 13.14 -15.91 13.09
CA MET A 518 11.78 -16.38 13.38
C MET A 518 11.56 -17.71 12.68
N THR A 519 10.94 -18.64 13.40
CA THR A 519 10.59 -19.96 12.90
C THR A 519 9.09 -20.15 12.93
N ARG A 520 8.53 -20.56 11.80
CA ARG A 520 7.14 -21.01 11.68
C ARG A 520 7.06 -22.47 12.10
N MET A 521 6.21 -22.77 13.07
CA MET A 521 5.99 -24.13 13.56
C MET A 521 4.60 -24.63 13.17
N ASP A 522 4.44 -25.95 13.14
CA ASP A 522 3.15 -26.58 12.93
C ASP A 522 2.26 -26.38 14.15
N TRP A 523 0.96 -26.28 13.93
CA TRP A 523 -0.01 -26.11 15.00
C TRP A 523 -0.32 -27.46 15.66
N ASP A 524 -0.11 -27.56 16.97
CA ASP A 524 -0.41 -28.74 17.78
C ASP A 524 -1.27 -28.40 19.00
N SER A 525 -1.58 -29.42 19.80
CA SER A 525 -2.42 -29.25 21.00
C SER A 525 -1.76 -28.42 22.09
N GLU A 526 -0.42 -28.44 22.21
CA GLU A 526 0.30 -27.67 23.21
C GLU A 526 0.29 -26.18 22.87
N LEU A 527 0.49 -25.85 21.59
CA LEU A 527 0.38 -24.48 21.08
C LEU A 527 -1.05 -23.94 21.18
N GLU A 528 -2.06 -24.78 20.96
CA GLU A 528 -3.46 -24.41 21.20
C GLU A 528 -3.68 -24.05 22.67
N GLU A 529 -3.15 -24.85 23.61
CA GLU A 529 -3.24 -24.55 25.04
C GLU A 529 -2.53 -23.24 25.39
N GLN A 530 -1.31 -23.01 24.91
CA GLN A 530 -0.57 -21.76 25.12
C GLN A 530 -1.30 -20.54 24.55
N TYR A 531 -1.81 -20.65 23.32
CA TYR A 531 -2.63 -19.61 22.70
C TYR A 531 -3.84 -19.29 23.57
N LEU A 532 -4.57 -20.32 24.02
CA LEU A 532 -5.72 -20.15 24.88
C LEU A 532 -5.32 -19.46 26.19
N GLU A 533 -4.25 -19.88 26.87
CA GLU A 533 -3.80 -19.21 28.11
C GLU A 533 -3.57 -17.72 27.94
N VAL A 534 -2.87 -17.32 26.88
CA VAL A 534 -2.65 -15.91 26.55
C VAL A 534 -3.97 -15.22 26.23
N PHE A 535 -4.82 -15.84 25.40
CA PHE A 535 -6.12 -15.31 25.00
C PHE A 535 -7.06 -15.07 26.19
N LYS A 536 -7.04 -15.97 27.19
CA LYS A 536 -7.82 -15.83 28.43
C LYS A 536 -7.45 -14.57 29.21
N LYS A 537 -6.18 -14.16 29.21
CA LYS A 537 -5.73 -12.93 29.90
C LYS A 537 -6.35 -11.68 29.28
N PHE A 538 -6.50 -11.63 27.96
CA PHE A 538 -7.25 -10.57 27.30
C PHE A 538 -8.71 -10.54 27.79
N GLY A 539 -9.39 -11.70 27.76
CA GLY A 539 -10.77 -11.81 28.23
C GLY A 539 -10.96 -11.27 29.65
N LEU A 540 -10.07 -11.66 30.57
CA LEU A 540 -10.07 -11.20 31.96
C LEU A 540 -9.81 -9.67 32.10
N LYS A 541 -8.87 -9.11 31.33
CA LYS A 541 -8.64 -7.65 31.32
C LYS A 541 -9.91 -6.89 30.95
N TYR A 542 -10.54 -7.27 29.83
CA TYR A 542 -11.68 -6.51 29.31
C TYR A 542 -12.96 -6.72 30.12
N ILE A 543 -13.22 -7.90 30.68
CA ILE A 543 -14.38 -8.09 31.56
C ILE A 543 -14.24 -7.28 32.85
N ASN A 544 -13.03 -7.23 33.44
CA ASN A 544 -12.80 -6.42 34.64
C ASN A 544 -12.98 -4.93 34.34
N SER A 545 -12.43 -4.44 33.22
CA SER A 545 -12.66 -3.05 32.78
C SER A 545 -14.15 -2.75 32.59
N ALA A 546 -14.91 -3.66 31.95
CA ALA A 546 -16.34 -3.48 31.75
C ALA A 546 -17.13 -3.47 33.07
N ILE A 547 -16.73 -4.28 34.05
CA ILE A 547 -17.29 -4.27 35.40
C ILE A 547 -17.00 -2.95 36.12
N ASP A 548 -15.76 -2.45 36.04
CA ASP A 548 -15.36 -1.20 36.69
C ASP A 548 -16.05 0.02 36.08
N ASP A 549 -16.16 0.07 34.74
CA ASP A 549 -16.90 1.10 34.01
C ASP A 549 -18.38 1.10 34.41
N PHE A 550 -18.99 -0.09 34.47
CA PHE A 550 -20.36 -0.27 34.90
C PHE A 550 -20.59 0.19 36.35
N ASN A 551 -19.71 -0.22 37.27
CA ASN A 551 -19.79 0.13 38.68
C ASN A 551 -19.63 1.63 38.89
N THR A 552 -18.68 2.26 38.19
CA THR A 552 -18.45 3.72 38.23
C THR A 552 -19.69 4.50 37.78
N LEU A 553 -20.36 4.02 36.72
CA LEU A 553 -21.60 4.61 36.23
C LEU A 553 -22.77 4.46 37.22
N CYS A 554 -22.84 3.33 37.92
CA CYS A 554 -23.88 3.06 38.91
C CYS A 554 -23.66 3.79 40.25
N GLN A 555 -22.40 4.02 40.64
CA GLN A 555 -22.04 4.73 41.88
C GLN A 555 -22.20 6.25 41.77
N ASN A 556 -22.14 6.80 40.55
CA ASN A 556 -22.26 8.24 40.30
C ASN A 556 -23.48 8.57 39.42
N PRO A 557 -24.72 8.24 39.84
CA PRO A 557 -25.91 8.59 39.06
C PRO A 557 -26.11 10.11 39.05
N PRO A 558 -26.62 10.69 37.94
CA PRO A 558 -26.95 12.10 37.89
C PRO A 558 -28.10 12.43 38.84
N ALA A 559 -28.14 13.67 39.35
CA ALA A 559 -29.19 14.13 40.25
C ALA A 559 -30.61 14.01 39.66
N LYS A 560 -30.71 14.08 38.34
CA LYS A 560 -31.93 13.75 37.59
C LYS A 560 -31.58 12.65 36.59
N ILE A 561 -32.25 11.51 36.72
CA ILE A 561 -32.18 10.45 35.72
C ILE A 561 -32.87 10.96 34.45
N ASP A 562 -32.15 10.94 33.34
CA ASP A 562 -32.64 11.32 32.02
C ASP A 562 -32.42 10.19 31.01
N ARG A 563 -32.93 10.38 29.79
CA ARG A 563 -32.74 9.41 28.70
C ARG A 563 -31.27 9.19 28.37
N ASP A 564 -30.44 10.23 28.47
CA ASP A 564 -29.01 10.13 28.19
C ASP A 564 -28.31 9.19 29.18
N TYR A 565 -28.67 9.24 30.47
CA TYR A 565 -28.14 8.30 31.47
C TYR A 565 -28.63 6.87 31.25
N LEU A 566 -29.92 6.68 30.95
CA LEU A 566 -30.44 5.35 30.61
C LEU A 566 -29.76 4.77 29.36
N GLN A 567 -29.47 5.63 28.38
CA GLN A 567 -28.73 5.25 27.18
C GLN A 567 -27.28 4.88 27.54
N LYS A 568 -26.60 5.64 28.41
CA LYS A 568 -25.25 5.29 28.91
C LYS A 568 -25.23 3.94 29.63
N LEU A 569 -26.22 3.65 30.48
CA LEU A 569 -26.37 2.35 31.14
C LEU A 569 -26.60 1.22 30.14
N ARG A 570 -27.40 1.45 29.10
CA ARG A 570 -27.61 0.48 28.01
C ARG A 570 -26.32 0.28 27.19
N LYS A 571 -25.55 1.34 26.96
CA LYS A 571 -24.28 1.41 26.20
C LYS A 571 -23.06 0.84 26.89
N VAL A 572 -23.11 0.42 28.16
CA VAL A 572 -21.96 -0.31 28.74
C VAL A 572 -21.74 -1.58 27.92
N GLU A 573 -20.80 -1.51 26.99
CA GLU A 573 -20.76 -2.33 25.78
C GLU A 573 -20.04 -3.65 26.05
N ASN A 574 -20.77 -4.76 25.95
CA ASN A 574 -20.17 -6.10 25.95
C ASN A 574 -19.77 -6.54 24.52
N THR A 575 -19.94 -5.68 23.51
CA THR A 575 -19.59 -5.95 22.11
C THR A 575 -18.11 -6.33 21.99
N LYS A 576 -17.24 -5.59 22.67
CA LYS A 576 -15.81 -5.90 22.78
C LYS A 576 -15.51 -7.23 23.48
N LEU A 577 -16.43 -7.74 24.31
CA LEU A 577 -16.31 -9.03 25.00
C LEU A 577 -16.77 -10.22 24.15
N THR A 578 -17.45 -9.97 23.02
CA THR A 578 -18.02 -11.01 22.15
C THR A 578 -17.01 -12.09 21.76
N PRO A 579 -15.76 -11.78 21.38
CA PRO A 579 -14.78 -12.80 21.01
C PRO A 579 -14.40 -13.79 22.12
N PHE A 580 -14.64 -13.41 23.37
CA PHE A 580 -14.31 -14.22 24.54
C PHE A 580 -15.51 -15.05 25.04
N LYS A 581 -16.70 -14.91 24.44
CA LYS A 581 -17.87 -15.69 24.85
C LYS A 581 -17.66 -17.17 24.50
N GLY A 582 -17.82 -18.06 25.48
CA GLY A 582 -17.75 -19.51 25.25
C GLY A 582 -16.32 -20.06 25.09
N ILE A 583 -15.31 -19.32 25.56
CA ILE A 583 -13.90 -19.77 25.57
C ILE A 583 -13.61 -20.86 26.62
N GLY A 584 -14.60 -21.23 27.45
CA GLY A 584 -14.47 -22.27 28.46
C GLY A 584 -13.69 -21.83 29.71
N VAL A 585 -13.59 -20.51 29.96
CA VAL A 585 -13.03 -19.97 31.19
C VAL A 585 -14.16 -19.70 32.17
N LYS A 586 -14.25 -20.54 33.20
CA LYS A 586 -15.33 -20.46 34.19
C LYS A 586 -15.39 -19.10 34.86
N GLU A 587 -14.23 -18.51 35.17
CA GLU A 587 -14.12 -17.19 35.80
C GLU A 587 -14.70 -16.09 34.91
N PHE A 588 -14.34 -16.10 33.62
CA PHE A 588 -14.85 -15.13 32.64
C PHE A 588 -16.35 -15.31 32.40
N ASP A 589 -16.80 -16.54 32.12
CA ASP A 589 -18.20 -16.83 31.82
C ASP A 589 -19.10 -16.49 33.02
N SER A 590 -18.64 -16.76 34.25
CA SER A 590 -19.35 -16.40 35.48
C SER A 590 -19.40 -14.87 35.68
N ALA A 591 -18.28 -14.18 35.46
CA ALA A 591 -18.20 -12.73 35.58
C ALA A 591 -19.07 -12.02 34.53
N LEU A 592 -19.06 -12.50 33.29
CA LEU A 592 -19.91 -12.00 32.22
C LEU A 592 -21.40 -12.20 32.53
N GLY A 593 -21.78 -13.40 33.00
CA GLY A 593 -23.16 -13.67 33.40
C GLY A 593 -23.63 -12.78 34.56
N LEU A 594 -22.77 -12.57 35.57
CA LEU A 594 -23.06 -11.66 36.67
C LEU A 594 -23.20 -10.21 36.19
N LEU A 595 -22.32 -9.75 35.31
CA LEU A 595 -22.38 -8.40 34.73
C LEU A 595 -23.67 -8.19 33.92
N GLU A 596 -24.05 -9.14 33.06
CA GLU A 596 -25.28 -9.05 32.25
C GLU A 596 -26.54 -9.03 33.13
N ASN A 597 -26.59 -9.83 34.20
CA ASN A 597 -27.69 -9.81 35.17
C ASN A 597 -27.76 -8.49 35.93
N THR A 598 -26.63 -8.05 36.50
CA THR A 598 -26.55 -6.81 37.29
C THR A 598 -26.89 -5.57 36.44
N LYS A 599 -26.48 -5.57 35.17
CA LYS A 599 -26.83 -4.54 34.19
C LYS A 599 -28.33 -4.50 33.94
N THR A 600 -28.96 -5.65 33.73
CA THR A 600 -30.41 -5.76 33.51
C THR A 600 -31.19 -5.26 34.73
N GLU A 601 -30.77 -5.64 35.94
CA GLU A 601 -31.38 -5.20 37.19
C GLU A 601 -31.26 -3.68 37.40
N ASN A 602 -30.07 -3.12 37.25
CA ASN A 602 -29.85 -1.67 37.39
C ASN A 602 -30.57 -0.88 36.31
N LEU A 603 -30.56 -1.34 35.05
CA LEU A 603 -31.28 -0.69 33.97
C LEU A 603 -32.78 -0.64 34.28
N ASN A 604 -33.37 -1.74 34.76
CA ASN A 604 -34.78 -1.77 35.16
C ASN A 604 -35.05 -0.85 36.36
N HIS A 605 -34.14 -0.81 37.34
CA HIS A 605 -34.23 0.09 38.49
C HIS A 605 -34.26 1.57 38.07
N TYR A 606 -33.30 2.01 37.27
CA TYR A 606 -33.23 3.41 36.82
C TYR A 606 -34.31 3.76 35.79
N ARG A 607 -34.74 2.83 34.92
CA ARG A 607 -35.91 3.02 34.04
C ARG A 607 -37.16 3.31 34.85
N ARG A 608 -37.36 2.59 35.96
CA ARG A 608 -38.48 2.81 36.87
C ARG A 608 -38.44 4.21 37.50
N ILE A 609 -37.28 4.62 38.03
CA ILE A 609 -37.09 5.96 38.61
C ILE A 609 -37.36 7.06 37.57
N PHE A 610 -36.85 6.90 36.35
CA PHE A 610 -37.09 7.82 35.26
C PHE A 610 -38.59 7.96 34.95
N PHE A 611 -39.29 6.83 34.79
CA PHE A 611 -40.72 6.84 34.48
C PHE A 611 -41.55 7.49 35.59
N GLU A 612 -41.24 7.20 36.86
CA GLU A 612 -41.89 7.88 37.99
C GLU A 612 -41.66 9.40 37.96
N SER A 613 -40.44 9.85 37.63
CA SER A 613 -40.12 11.28 37.53
C SER A 613 -40.87 11.97 36.38
N GLU A 614 -41.06 11.27 35.25
CA GLU A 614 -41.84 11.77 34.12
C GLU A 614 -43.32 11.86 34.46
N ILE A 615 -43.88 10.86 35.14
CA ILE A 615 -45.26 10.90 35.63
C ILE A 615 -45.46 12.13 36.53
N GLU A 616 -44.57 12.37 37.50
CA GLU A 616 -44.66 13.53 38.38
C GLU A 616 -44.49 14.86 37.63
N ARG A 617 -43.63 14.89 36.60
CA ARG A 617 -43.47 16.06 35.73
C ARG A 617 -44.78 16.38 35.01
N TYR A 618 -45.41 15.38 34.38
CA TYR A 618 -46.70 15.56 33.71
C TYR A 618 -47.80 15.90 34.71
N LYS A 619 -47.81 15.32 35.91
CA LYS A 619 -48.75 15.66 36.98
C LYS A 619 -48.68 17.14 37.35
N LYS A 620 -47.47 17.68 37.55
CA LYS A 620 -47.25 19.12 37.79
C LYS A 620 -47.66 19.98 36.61
N GLN A 621 -47.28 19.60 35.39
CA GLN A 621 -47.63 20.31 34.17
C GLN A 621 -49.15 20.40 33.98
N VAL A 622 -49.87 19.29 34.20
CA VAL A 622 -51.34 19.25 34.13
C VAL A 622 -51.96 20.11 35.22
N ALA A 623 -51.42 20.10 36.45
CA ALA A 623 -51.89 20.94 37.54
C ALA A 623 -51.73 22.44 37.22
N GLU A 624 -50.60 22.87 36.64
CA GLU A 624 -50.38 24.25 36.19
C GLU A 624 -51.33 24.64 35.07
N LEU A 625 -51.48 23.76 34.06
CA LEU A 625 -52.35 24.00 32.91
C LEU A 625 -53.84 23.98 33.28
N SER A 626 -54.22 23.36 34.41
CA SER A 626 -55.60 23.37 34.90
C SER A 626 -56.11 24.75 35.35
N GLN A 627 -55.19 25.70 35.60
CA GLN A 627 -55.55 27.05 36.07
C GLN A 627 -56.17 27.94 34.98
N LYS A 628 -56.00 27.59 33.69
CA LYS A 628 -56.57 28.35 32.56
C LYS A 628 -57.12 27.40 31.49
N PRO A 629 -58.21 27.75 30.78
CA PRO A 629 -58.73 26.91 29.71
C PRO A 629 -57.75 26.85 28.53
N LEU A 630 -57.51 25.64 28.03
CA LEU A 630 -56.52 25.32 26.99
C LEU A 630 -57.19 25.16 25.62
N SER A 631 -56.44 25.23 24.51
CA SER A 631 -57.00 24.86 23.21
C SER A 631 -57.20 23.33 23.10
N PRO A 632 -58.16 22.85 22.28
CA PRO A 632 -58.37 21.42 22.05
C PRO A 632 -57.11 20.71 21.53
N ASP A 633 -56.38 21.37 20.62
CA ASP A 633 -55.15 20.82 20.04
C ASP A 633 -54.05 20.65 21.07
N ARG A 634 -53.91 21.60 22.01
CA ARG A 634 -52.91 21.53 23.08
C ARG A 634 -53.19 20.37 24.04
N LYS A 635 -54.47 20.13 24.38
CA LYS A 635 -54.89 18.99 25.20
C LYS A 635 -54.61 17.66 24.49
N LYS A 636 -54.91 17.56 23.19
CA LYS A 636 -54.66 16.36 22.39
C LYS A 636 -53.16 16.09 22.23
N SER A 637 -52.34 17.13 22.03
CA SER A 637 -50.87 17.00 21.99
C SER A 637 -50.33 16.46 23.31
N LEU A 638 -50.76 17.02 24.45
CA LEU A 638 -50.31 16.59 25.77
C LEU A 638 -50.69 15.13 26.07
N GLN A 639 -51.90 14.71 25.68
CA GLN A 639 -52.35 13.33 25.80
C GLN A 639 -51.45 12.40 24.95
N ASN A 640 -51.25 12.74 23.67
CA ASN A 640 -50.40 11.95 22.78
C ASN A 640 -48.94 11.86 23.25
N GLU A 641 -48.39 12.96 23.78
CA GLU A 641 -47.03 12.99 24.32
C GLU A 641 -46.89 12.09 25.55
N PHE A 642 -47.87 12.10 26.45
CA PHE A 642 -47.86 11.23 27.62
C PHE A 642 -48.11 9.77 27.25
N ASP A 643 -49.02 9.48 26.33
CA ASP A 643 -49.29 8.12 25.85
C ASP A 643 -48.03 7.50 25.20
N LYS A 644 -47.28 8.28 24.41
CA LYS A 644 -45.97 7.82 23.90
C LYS A 644 -44.99 7.43 25.00
N VAL A 645 -44.91 8.22 26.07
CA VAL A 645 -44.07 7.87 27.23
C VAL A 645 -44.60 6.61 27.92
N ARG A 646 -45.92 6.45 28.05
CA ARG A 646 -46.50 5.24 28.61
C ARG A 646 -46.19 4.00 27.77
N ASP A 647 -46.25 4.12 26.45
CA ASP A 647 -45.95 3.03 25.51
C ASP A 647 -44.48 2.58 25.58
N GLU A 648 -43.55 3.49 25.89
CA GLU A 648 -42.11 3.16 26.09
C GLU A 648 -41.85 2.35 27.38
N PHE A 649 -42.75 2.43 28.36
CA PHE A 649 -42.60 1.84 29.70
C PHE A 649 -43.74 0.87 30.04
N VAL A 650 -44.23 0.12 29.04
CA VAL A 650 -45.30 -0.88 29.20
C VAL A 650 -44.93 -1.99 30.21
N ASP A 651 -43.65 -2.29 30.34
CA ASP A 651 -43.11 -3.29 31.27
C ASP A 651 -43.45 -2.99 32.75
N PHE A 652 -43.73 -1.73 33.10
CA PHE A 652 -44.02 -1.29 34.47
C PHE A 652 -45.54 -1.15 34.73
N LEU A 653 -46.27 -2.25 34.59
CA LEU A 653 -47.74 -2.32 34.71
C LEU A 653 -48.30 -1.70 35.99
N ASP A 654 -47.61 -1.83 37.11
CA ASP A 654 -48.01 -1.28 38.41
C ASP A 654 -48.05 0.26 38.38
N LEU A 655 -47.04 0.91 37.83
CA LEU A 655 -46.98 2.36 37.66
C LEU A 655 -47.99 2.85 36.62
N GLN A 656 -48.19 2.08 35.55
CA GLN A 656 -49.15 2.38 34.50
C GLN A 656 -50.59 2.42 35.02
N ILE A 657 -50.98 1.42 35.81
CA ILE A 657 -52.36 1.28 36.32
C ILE A 657 -52.64 2.24 37.47
N SER A 658 -51.63 2.57 38.28
CA SER A 658 -51.77 3.48 39.42
C SER A 658 -51.57 4.94 39.01
N LYS A 659 -50.33 5.43 39.01
CA LYS A 659 -50.00 6.84 38.80
C LYS A 659 -50.17 7.28 37.33
N GLY A 660 -49.90 6.39 36.37
CA GLY A 660 -50.08 6.67 34.94
C GLY A 660 -51.55 6.91 34.56
N LYS A 661 -52.45 6.09 35.10
CA LYS A 661 -53.90 6.29 34.95
C LYS A 661 -54.36 7.60 35.59
N GLU A 662 -53.86 7.93 36.79
CA GLU A 662 -54.18 9.19 37.47
C GLU A 662 -53.86 10.41 36.59
N VAL A 663 -52.67 10.46 35.98
CA VAL A 663 -52.29 11.56 35.08
C VAL A 663 -53.16 11.59 33.82
N THR A 664 -53.50 10.42 33.26
CA THR A 664 -54.42 10.31 32.10
C THR A 664 -55.80 10.89 32.45
N ASP A 665 -56.33 10.54 33.61
CA ASP A 665 -57.61 11.05 34.12
C ASP A 665 -57.53 12.57 34.35
N MET A 666 -56.42 13.08 34.90
CA MET A 666 -56.19 14.52 35.08
C MET A 666 -56.13 15.27 33.73
N ILE A 667 -55.44 14.74 32.72
CA ILE A 667 -55.40 15.32 31.37
C ILE A 667 -56.80 15.35 30.78
N SER A 668 -57.57 14.25 30.91
CA SER A 668 -58.95 14.17 30.44
C SER A 668 -59.85 15.22 31.11
N GLY A 669 -59.59 15.56 32.37
CA GLY A 669 -60.32 16.56 33.17
C GLY A 669 -59.98 18.03 32.85
N LEU A 670 -58.94 18.31 32.05
CA LEU A 670 -58.57 19.69 31.70
C LEU A 670 -59.67 20.41 30.91
N LYS A 671 -60.00 21.64 31.34
CA LYS A 671 -60.99 22.52 30.70
C LYS A 671 -60.43 23.07 29.38
N VAL A 672 -61.24 22.96 28.33
CA VAL A 672 -60.87 23.38 26.98
C VAL A 672 -61.67 24.64 26.61
N PHE A 673 -61.03 25.57 25.91
CA PHE A 673 -61.71 26.72 25.32
C PHE A 673 -62.72 26.20 24.30
N ASN A 674 -63.99 26.53 24.50
CA ASN A 674 -65.07 26.13 23.61
C ASN A 674 -65.43 27.32 22.71
N PRO A 675 -65.06 27.35 21.42
CA PRO A 675 -65.32 28.51 20.55
C PRO A 675 -66.81 28.74 20.26
N GLN A 676 -67.69 27.81 20.64
CA GLN A 676 -69.10 27.82 20.26
C GLN A 676 -69.97 28.87 20.97
N ASN A 677 -69.47 29.57 22.00
CA ASN A 677 -70.27 30.59 22.71
C ASN A 677 -70.08 32.04 22.23
N HIS A 678 -69.33 32.29 21.14
CA HIS A 678 -69.21 33.63 20.54
C HIS A 678 -69.84 33.79 19.14
N GLN A 679 -70.61 32.81 18.63
CA GLN A 679 -71.33 32.94 17.36
C GLN A 679 -72.82 33.31 17.46
N ASN A 680 -73.38 33.51 18.67
CA ASN A 680 -74.79 33.87 18.83
C ASN A 680 -75.11 35.37 18.87
N HIS A 681 -74.18 36.27 18.50
CA HIS A 681 -74.47 37.72 18.45
C HIS A 681 -74.17 38.46 17.13
N HIS A 682 -73.90 37.78 16.02
CA HIS A 682 -73.84 38.43 14.70
C HIS A 682 -74.53 37.61 13.59
N ASN A 683 -75.86 37.47 13.69
CA ASN A 683 -76.68 37.13 12.53
C ASN A 683 -78.04 37.84 12.51
N LYS A 684 -78.05 39.13 12.84
CA LYS A 684 -79.11 40.09 12.46
C LYS A 684 -78.46 41.37 11.96
N ASN A 685 -78.09 41.37 10.67
CA ASN A 685 -78.13 42.51 9.75
C ASN A 685 -77.10 42.33 8.64
N LYS A 686 -77.48 41.58 7.61
CA LYS A 686 -77.03 41.85 6.24
C LYS A 686 -78.07 41.29 5.28
N ASN A 687 -79.13 42.07 5.08
CA ASN A 687 -79.82 42.07 3.81
C ASN A 687 -80.06 43.53 3.39
N LYS A 688 -79.65 43.83 2.14
CA LYS A 688 -79.82 45.06 1.35
C LYS A 688 -78.71 46.13 1.38
N LYS A 689 -77.83 46.03 0.37
CA LYS A 689 -77.71 46.97 -0.79
C LYS A 689 -76.74 46.32 -1.80
N LYS A 690 -77.28 45.78 -2.92
CA LYS A 690 -77.16 46.28 -4.32
C LYS A 690 -75.70 46.57 -4.71
N ARG A 691 -75.12 45.92 -5.72
CA ARG A 691 -75.62 45.73 -7.09
C ARG A 691 -74.85 44.62 -7.79
#